data_AF-U2J1M6-F1
#
_entry.id   AF-U2J1M6-F1
#
_cell.length_a   1.000
_cell.length_b   1.000
_cell.length_c   1.000
_cell.angle_alpha   90.00
_cell.angle_beta   90.00
_cell.angle_gamma   90.00
#
_symmetry.space_group_name_H-M   'P 1'
#
loop_
_entity.id
_entity.type
_entity.pdbx_description
1 polymer ?
#
loop_
_entity_poly.entity_id
_entity_poly.type
_entity_poly.pdbx_seq_one_letter_code
_entity_poly.pdbx_strand_id
1 'polypeptide(L)'
;MYVVKQKCTTANIVIYSDICFYLELHDGESRILLPLQTETEVCSLGDIPKLFVHFPLIGSNYFNVNFLFHSHRFTPEEKRDNIIVPKNNDANESIVQDNKKILNEMTQYLWKFLEIYVEKWDKTILMANIDIKDNGFTEKETENYYKDLKEEWVTEFQKLKLIEIDGKRYCMDEEEHPMVLESSLEQFLSENETEYLNTIYPYAKRTKLIPCKDEILQWSKIISVWDCEKEKNFLTLEDIVKFVSKEKGENLLNMLKLLVAADATQFFEKYELIPNREGELKKRDDLRDARVIPAELYNLVKAVDSTICIKMVDMEYQDIIKLTPYTRQNLREELNDIVGEKENTCWKNSVTPQPYGGDFEKSIINLCSAFTTQNGDSKRNKLMPIIYRFEGIKGYEEIYIPADEEDQNGFDLYRQVFKSLVENQMMKISKKNKMWTEENIKDLVDFVDYARGDDYKTFCTQYAIYPDMNGFLHKPDDLKKNINVSTKLFELYTDVIGEDLNGKCVDSRFADFFSKYNEETYQFTPESVAKEIQNKLSSSQYDNIILLDIIELTEQKGTEGEQWRRLFKDIYDQRESIRYKLGTDEERKAINRMMKQKKPELLTKMADVSERSDADNVLNKINEAIDAYEHEQYIKMLGDYVEKNVQRLIEETLKDTNISVKNEQGGQDLILSKDGFEPYRIEIKSRWINKEQAIMSALQFQTAVEHPMRYSLISAQMWNFDKKRVENEECLKIEEMEQLLKVCDDIGLLEAELKKRVDAAFEGGEEDIRINGSYDVRVPQKVFKLNFAELISLIPQFRSTFSCEMILCVETSFCLYM
;
A
#
# COMPACT_ATOMS: atom_id res chain seq x y z
N MET A 1 -48.00 90.61 -49.42
CA MET A 1 -47.45 89.89 -48.25
C MET A 1 -48.14 88.55 -48.22
N TYR A 2 -47.37 87.46 -48.30
CA TYR A 2 -47.73 86.27 -49.06
C TYR A 2 -48.71 85.34 -48.34
N VAL A 3 -49.79 85.01 -49.07
CA VAL A 3 -50.72 83.91 -48.81
C VAL A 3 -50.09 82.64 -49.38
N VAL A 4 -49.81 81.64 -48.54
CA VAL A 4 -49.53 80.29 -49.04
C VAL A 4 -50.86 79.53 -49.06
N LYS A 5 -51.44 79.44 -50.25
CA LYS A 5 -52.51 78.49 -50.59
C LYS A 5 -51.89 77.10 -50.68
N GLN A 6 -52.29 76.17 -49.83
CA GLN A 6 -52.25 74.76 -50.19
C GLN A 6 -53.67 74.31 -50.51
N LYS A 7 -53.91 74.09 -51.80
CA LYS A 7 -55.20 73.75 -52.39
C LYS A 7 -55.41 72.24 -52.24
N CYS A 8 -55.91 71.80 -51.09
CA CYS A 8 -56.70 70.56 -51.04
C CYS A 8 -58.14 70.96 -51.38
N THR A 9 -58.68 70.40 -52.45
CA THR A 9 -60.04 70.65 -52.90
C THR A 9 -61.02 70.41 -51.74
N THR A 10 -61.66 71.50 -51.30
CA THR A 10 -62.81 71.68 -50.36
C THR A 10 -62.59 72.17 -48.91
N ALA A 11 -61.46 72.80 -48.54
CA ALA A 11 -61.42 73.66 -47.33
C ALA A 11 -60.44 74.84 -47.47
N ASN A 12 -60.82 76.04 -47.01
CA ASN A 12 -59.93 77.21 -46.94
C ASN A 12 -59.32 77.31 -45.54
N ILE A 13 -57.99 77.46 -45.45
CA ILE A 13 -57.28 77.84 -44.22
C ILE A 13 -57.06 79.36 -44.29
N VAL A 14 -57.45 80.09 -43.24
CA VAL A 14 -57.31 81.56 -43.16
C VAL A 14 -56.52 81.90 -41.89
N ILE A 15 -55.53 82.80 -42.02
CA ILE A 15 -54.58 83.16 -40.95
C ILE A 15 -54.78 84.65 -40.57
N TYR A 16 -54.91 84.97 -39.28
CA TYR A 16 -54.91 86.34 -38.75
C TYR A 16 -53.82 86.52 -37.67
N SER A 17 -53.45 87.79 -37.40
CA SER A 17 -52.43 88.19 -36.42
C SER A 17 -52.83 87.76 -35.01
N ASP A 18 -51.93 87.04 -34.32
CA ASP A 18 -52.18 86.05 -33.25
C ASP A 18 -52.71 84.72 -33.84
N ILE A 19 -51.77 83.86 -34.24
CA ILE A 19 -51.96 82.80 -35.25
C ILE A 19 -52.92 81.73 -34.74
N CYS A 20 -54.05 81.59 -35.44
CA CYS A 20 -55.14 80.67 -35.15
C CYS A 20 -55.39 79.81 -36.41
N PHE A 21 -55.26 78.48 -36.32
CA PHE A 21 -55.38 77.58 -37.46
C PHE A 21 -56.75 76.91 -37.49
N TYR A 22 -57.50 77.06 -38.59
CA TYR A 22 -58.84 76.46 -38.69
C TYR A 22 -59.17 75.98 -40.10
N LEU A 23 -60.12 75.05 -40.18
CA LEU A 23 -60.77 74.61 -41.41
C LEU A 23 -62.07 75.39 -41.58
N GLU A 24 -62.23 76.10 -42.70
CA GLU A 24 -63.46 76.81 -43.04
C GLU A 24 -64.33 75.99 -43.99
N LEU A 25 -65.62 75.87 -43.66
CA LEU A 25 -66.64 75.19 -44.45
C LEU A 25 -67.84 76.14 -44.67
N HIS A 26 -68.66 75.84 -45.69
CA HIS A 26 -69.95 76.52 -45.93
C HIS A 26 -69.84 78.05 -45.96
N ASP A 27 -68.86 78.58 -46.72
CA ASP A 27 -68.61 80.02 -46.86
C ASP A 27 -68.43 80.78 -45.53
N GLY A 28 -67.96 80.08 -44.48
CA GLY A 28 -67.69 80.65 -43.17
C GLY A 28 -68.74 80.35 -42.10
N GLU A 29 -69.86 79.70 -42.46
CA GLU A 29 -70.92 79.30 -41.51
C GLU A 29 -70.48 78.19 -40.53
N SER A 30 -69.47 77.41 -40.89
CA SER A 30 -68.87 76.40 -40.03
C SER A 30 -67.34 76.50 -40.04
N ARG A 31 -66.72 76.39 -38.85
CA ARG A 31 -65.26 76.37 -38.68
C ARG A 31 -64.84 75.29 -37.70
N ILE A 32 -63.71 74.63 -37.99
CA ILE A 32 -63.08 73.68 -37.07
C ILE A 32 -61.73 74.26 -36.71
N LEU A 33 -61.56 74.68 -35.45
CA LEU A 33 -60.29 75.14 -34.94
C LEU A 33 -59.38 73.94 -34.66
N LEU A 34 -58.19 73.98 -35.24
CA LEU A 34 -57.15 72.97 -35.08
C LEU A 34 -56.29 73.30 -33.85
N PRO A 35 -55.84 72.28 -33.09
CA PRO A 35 -54.97 72.45 -31.93
C PRO A 35 -53.52 72.71 -32.33
N LEU A 36 -53.26 73.79 -33.05
CA LEU A 36 -51.94 74.07 -33.61
C LEU A 36 -51.36 75.37 -33.03
N GLN A 37 -50.12 75.30 -32.55
CA GLN A 37 -49.32 76.47 -32.18
C GLN A 37 -48.52 76.99 -33.38
N THR A 38 -48.09 76.09 -34.26
CA THR A 38 -47.46 76.39 -35.55
C THR A 38 -48.10 75.51 -36.65
N GLU A 39 -47.68 75.66 -37.91
CA GLU A 39 -48.24 74.85 -39.02
C GLU A 39 -48.12 73.33 -38.81
N THR A 40 -47.21 72.88 -37.95
CA THR A 40 -46.95 71.46 -37.68
C THR A 40 -46.89 71.10 -36.19
N GLU A 41 -46.85 72.06 -35.26
CA GLU A 41 -46.72 71.75 -33.83
C GLU A 41 -48.08 71.82 -33.13
N VAL A 42 -48.50 70.70 -32.54
CA VAL A 42 -49.77 70.58 -31.80
C VAL A 42 -49.65 71.20 -30.41
N CYS A 43 -50.72 71.87 -29.96
CA CYS A 43 -50.85 72.42 -28.61
C CYS A 43 -52.15 71.98 -27.93
N SER A 44 -52.21 72.07 -26.60
CA SER A 44 -53.48 71.87 -25.88
C SER A 44 -54.32 73.15 -25.95
N LEU A 45 -55.59 73.03 -26.34
CA LEU A 45 -56.57 74.11 -26.25
C LEU A 45 -57.10 74.31 -24.81
N GLY A 46 -56.68 73.48 -23.87
CA GLY A 46 -57.13 73.51 -22.47
C GLY A 46 -58.61 73.18 -22.29
N ASP A 47 -59.11 73.46 -21.07
CA ASP A 47 -60.50 73.22 -20.66
C ASP A 47 -61.43 74.35 -21.12
N ILE A 48 -61.44 74.60 -22.43
CA ILE A 48 -62.40 75.50 -23.07
C ILE A 48 -63.58 74.71 -23.65
N PRO A 49 -64.78 75.31 -23.75
CA PRO A 49 -65.89 74.76 -24.53
C PRO A 49 -65.44 74.25 -25.91
N LYS A 50 -65.96 73.10 -26.34
CA LYS A 50 -65.57 72.50 -27.64
C LYS A 50 -66.59 72.75 -28.76
N LEU A 51 -67.81 73.15 -28.42
CA LEU A 51 -68.87 73.47 -29.37
C LEU A 51 -69.27 74.95 -29.25
N PHE A 52 -69.39 75.63 -30.38
CA PHE A 52 -69.75 77.04 -30.48
C PHE A 52 -70.86 77.25 -31.51
N VAL A 53 -71.82 78.11 -31.16
CA VAL A 53 -72.82 78.66 -32.09
C VAL A 53 -72.53 80.14 -32.28
N HIS A 54 -73.28 81.06 -31.67
CA HIS A 54 -72.89 82.46 -31.53
C HIS A 54 -72.13 82.76 -30.22
N PHE A 55 -72.10 81.78 -29.31
CA PHE A 55 -71.49 81.82 -27.99
C PHE A 55 -70.95 80.41 -27.66
N PRO A 56 -70.00 80.29 -26.71
CA PRO A 56 -69.53 78.99 -26.22
C PRO A 56 -70.65 78.18 -25.55
N LEU A 57 -70.72 76.87 -25.80
CA LEU A 57 -71.61 75.96 -25.10
C LEU A 57 -70.90 75.36 -23.86
N ILE A 58 -71.35 75.74 -22.65
CA ILE A 58 -70.63 75.51 -21.39
C ILE A 58 -71.03 74.16 -20.75
N GLY A 59 -71.11 73.10 -21.56
CA GLY A 59 -71.31 71.73 -21.08
C GLY A 59 -69.97 71.07 -20.89
N SER A 60 -69.40 71.23 -19.71
CA SER A 60 -67.97 71.04 -19.44
C SER A 60 -67.38 69.69 -19.86
N ASN A 61 -68.16 68.61 -19.96
CA ASN A 61 -67.59 67.26 -20.06
C ASN A 61 -68.24 66.34 -21.12
N TYR A 62 -69.17 66.82 -21.97
CA TYR A 62 -69.89 65.91 -22.87
C TYR A 62 -69.06 65.47 -24.08
N PHE A 63 -68.29 66.39 -24.65
CA PHE A 63 -67.52 66.17 -25.87
C PHE A 63 -66.13 66.77 -25.70
N ASN A 64 -65.27 66.10 -24.94
CA ASN A 64 -63.96 66.60 -24.60
C ASN A 64 -62.90 66.05 -25.58
N VAL A 65 -62.68 66.81 -26.64
CA VAL A 65 -61.63 66.58 -27.65
C VAL A 65 -60.78 67.84 -27.76
N ASN A 66 -59.55 67.72 -28.26
CA ASN A 66 -58.67 68.90 -28.43
C ASN A 66 -59.00 69.74 -29.68
N PHE A 67 -60.21 69.64 -30.22
CA PHE A 67 -60.69 70.38 -31.39
C PHE A 67 -61.90 71.22 -30.99
N LEU A 68 -62.07 72.38 -31.61
CA LEU A 68 -63.22 73.24 -31.37
C LEU A 68 -64.04 73.37 -32.65
N PHE A 69 -65.34 73.10 -32.54
CA PHE A 69 -66.29 73.12 -33.63
C PHE A 69 -67.22 74.32 -33.47
N HIS A 70 -67.20 75.21 -34.44
CA HIS A 70 -68.09 76.36 -34.52
C HIS A 70 -69.04 76.20 -35.70
N SER A 71 -70.34 76.32 -35.49
CA SER A 71 -71.29 76.42 -36.60
C SER A 71 -72.53 77.23 -36.21
N HIS A 72 -72.91 78.21 -37.05
CA HIS A 72 -74.19 78.91 -36.93
C HIS A 72 -75.39 78.01 -37.22
N ARG A 73 -75.16 76.83 -37.82
CA ARG A 73 -76.19 75.85 -38.16
C ARG A 73 -76.60 74.99 -36.96
N PHE A 74 -75.80 74.94 -35.90
CA PHE A 74 -76.14 74.17 -34.70
C PHE A 74 -77.31 74.81 -33.95
N THR A 75 -78.22 73.95 -33.47
CA THR A 75 -79.29 74.37 -32.55
C THR A 75 -78.92 73.97 -31.12
N PRO A 76 -78.63 74.93 -30.22
CA PRO A 76 -78.26 74.64 -28.84
C PRO A 76 -79.47 74.29 -27.97
N GLU A 77 -79.24 73.59 -26.86
CA GLU A 77 -80.24 73.46 -25.79
C GLU A 77 -80.54 74.81 -25.13
N GLU A 78 -81.72 74.96 -24.52
CA GLU A 78 -82.10 76.19 -23.80
C GLU A 78 -81.10 76.54 -22.69
N LYS A 79 -80.54 75.52 -22.03
CA LYS A 79 -79.52 75.67 -20.97
C LYS A 79 -78.16 76.11 -21.50
N ARG A 80 -77.93 76.03 -22.83
CA ARG A 80 -76.68 76.40 -23.51
C ARG A 80 -75.45 75.64 -23.02
N ASP A 81 -75.66 74.46 -22.47
CA ASP A 81 -74.63 73.50 -22.11
C ASP A 81 -74.25 72.62 -23.30
N ASN A 82 -75.17 72.35 -24.23
CA ASN A 82 -74.89 71.45 -25.36
C ASN A 82 -75.70 71.79 -26.62
N ILE A 83 -75.41 71.11 -27.73
CA ILE A 83 -76.34 71.02 -28.87
C ILE A 83 -77.48 70.07 -28.53
N ILE A 84 -78.65 70.24 -29.17
CA ILE A 84 -79.77 69.30 -29.01
C ILE A 84 -79.35 67.93 -29.58
N VAL A 85 -79.18 66.95 -28.68
CA VAL A 85 -78.84 65.54 -28.94
C VAL A 85 -80.06 64.63 -28.69
N PRO A 86 -80.05 63.34 -29.11
CA PRO A 86 -81.18 62.44 -28.86
C PRO A 86 -81.55 62.36 -27.37
N LYS A 87 -82.84 62.47 -27.08
CA LYS A 87 -83.48 62.29 -25.77
C LYS A 87 -84.84 61.64 -26.01
N ASN A 88 -85.43 61.06 -24.96
CA ASN A 88 -86.77 60.43 -24.99
C ASN A 88 -87.91 61.47 -25.22
N ASN A 89 -87.87 62.22 -26.32
CA ASN A 89 -88.83 63.27 -26.68
C ASN A 89 -88.86 63.50 -28.21
N ASP A 90 -89.93 63.02 -28.86
CA ASP A 90 -90.13 63.08 -30.31
C ASP A 90 -90.22 64.52 -30.88
N ALA A 91 -90.52 65.53 -30.04
CA ALA A 91 -90.74 66.90 -30.49
C ALA A 91 -89.51 67.56 -31.15
N ASN A 92 -88.31 67.05 -30.87
CA ASN A 92 -87.04 67.60 -31.35
C ASN A 92 -86.32 66.70 -32.36
N GLU A 93 -86.93 65.60 -32.82
CA GLU A 93 -86.25 64.59 -33.64
C GLU A 93 -85.61 65.18 -34.92
N SER A 94 -86.31 66.08 -35.62
CA SER A 94 -85.76 66.77 -36.81
C SER A 94 -84.50 67.59 -36.48
N ILE A 95 -84.50 68.29 -35.34
CA ILE A 95 -83.37 69.13 -34.91
C ILE A 95 -82.18 68.26 -34.46
N VAL A 96 -82.46 67.14 -33.79
CA VAL A 96 -81.46 66.13 -33.42
C VAL A 96 -80.76 65.59 -34.67
N GLN A 97 -81.52 65.20 -35.70
CA GLN A 97 -80.95 64.70 -36.96
C GLN A 97 -80.13 65.76 -37.69
N ASP A 98 -80.59 67.02 -37.69
CA ASP A 98 -79.84 68.14 -38.29
C ASP A 98 -78.51 68.40 -37.55
N ASN A 99 -78.52 68.49 -36.21
CA ASN A 99 -77.31 68.67 -35.41
C ASN A 99 -76.30 67.53 -35.61
N LYS A 100 -76.77 66.26 -35.60
CA LYS A 100 -75.94 65.09 -35.91
C LYS A 100 -75.30 65.22 -37.29
N LYS A 101 -76.09 65.55 -38.31
CA LYS A 101 -75.60 65.72 -39.68
C LYS A 101 -74.55 66.81 -39.78
N ILE A 102 -74.73 67.94 -39.09
CA ILE A 102 -73.77 69.04 -39.08
C ILE A 102 -72.45 68.61 -38.43
N LEU A 103 -72.50 68.00 -37.24
CA LEU A 103 -71.30 67.56 -36.54
C LEU A 103 -70.56 66.48 -37.33
N ASN A 104 -71.28 65.47 -37.85
CA ASN A 104 -70.70 64.39 -38.66
C ASN A 104 -70.09 64.90 -39.96
N GLU A 105 -70.72 65.90 -40.61
CA GLU A 105 -70.15 66.56 -41.77
C GLU A 105 -68.81 67.22 -41.38
N MET A 106 -68.79 68.03 -40.32
CA MET A 106 -67.56 68.69 -39.86
C MET A 106 -66.46 67.69 -39.50
N THR A 107 -66.77 66.63 -38.76
CA THR A 107 -65.78 65.60 -38.39
C THR A 107 -65.25 64.85 -39.62
N GLN A 108 -66.08 64.54 -40.63
CA GLN A 108 -65.61 63.94 -41.87
C GLN A 108 -64.58 64.80 -42.63
N TYR A 109 -64.76 66.12 -42.62
CA TYR A 109 -63.74 67.03 -43.17
C TYR A 109 -62.47 67.05 -42.34
N LEU A 110 -62.61 67.01 -41.00
CA LEU A 110 -61.46 66.90 -40.10
C LEU A 110 -60.69 65.60 -40.35
N TRP A 111 -61.35 64.45 -40.51
CA TRP A 111 -60.71 63.16 -40.78
C TRP A 111 -59.84 63.20 -42.04
N LYS A 112 -60.43 63.64 -43.17
CA LYS A 112 -59.71 63.78 -44.44
C LYS A 112 -58.52 64.73 -44.34
N PHE A 113 -58.65 65.78 -43.53
CA PHE A 113 -57.56 66.71 -43.30
C PHE A 113 -56.43 66.06 -42.48
N LEU A 114 -56.77 65.47 -41.33
CA LEU A 114 -55.78 64.83 -40.46
C LEU A 114 -55.04 63.69 -41.16
N GLU A 115 -55.75 62.85 -41.93
CA GLU A 115 -55.16 61.74 -42.68
C GLU A 115 -54.02 62.18 -43.63
N ILE A 116 -54.10 63.40 -44.19
CA ILE A 116 -53.10 63.92 -45.13
C ILE A 116 -51.91 64.57 -44.41
N TYR A 117 -52.14 65.24 -43.28
CA TYR A 117 -51.15 66.18 -42.72
C TYR A 117 -50.53 65.72 -41.39
N VAL A 118 -51.23 64.91 -40.59
CA VAL A 118 -50.85 64.64 -39.19
C VAL A 118 -49.52 63.91 -39.02
N GLU A 119 -49.11 63.10 -40.01
CA GLU A 119 -47.86 62.34 -39.96
C GLU A 119 -46.62 63.26 -39.85
N LYS A 120 -46.75 64.53 -40.26
CA LYS A 120 -45.67 65.53 -40.20
C LYS A 120 -45.77 66.45 -38.98
N TRP A 121 -46.70 66.19 -38.06
CA TRP A 121 -46.94 67.06 -36.92
C TRP A 121 -46.16 66.61 -35.69
N ASP A 122 -45.70 67.58 -34.90
CA ASP A 122 -45.03 67.38 -33.62
C ASP A 122 -46.04 67.44 -32.47
N LYS A 123 -45.75 66.74 -31.35
CA LYS A 123 -46.58 66.72 -30.13
C LYS A 123 -48.04 66.29 -30.35
N THR A 124 -48.29 65.45 -31.35
CA THR A 124 -49.60 64.85 -31.67
C THR A 124 -50.30 64.19 -30.48
N ILE A 125 -49.56 63.75 -29.47
CA ILE A 125 -50.11 63.23 -28.21
C ILE A 125 -51.08 64.21 -27.55
N LEU A 126 -50.86 65.52 -27.69
CA LEU A 126 -51.70 66.57 -27.09
C LEU A 126 -53.09 66.65 -27.72
N MET A 127 -53.28 66.16 -28.95
CA MET A 127 -54.60 66.12 -29.61
C MET A 127 -55.28 64.75 -29.58
N ALA A 128 -54.56 63.71 -29.14
CA ALA A 128 -55.04 62.34 -29.14
C ALA A 128 -56.02 62.02 -28.00
N ASN A 129 -56.23 62.93 -27.05
CA ASN A 129 -57.20 62.72 -25.97
C ASN A 129 -58.65 62.78 -26.50
N ILE A 130 -59.40 61.70 -26.31
CA ILE A 130 -60.82 61.54 -26.71
C ILE A 130 -61.62 61.16 -25.47
N ASP A 131 -61.78 62.12 -24.57
CA ASP A 131 -62.49 61.95 -23.29
C ASP A 131 -63.98 62.32 -23.44
N ILE A 132 -64.62 61.72 -24.44
CA ILE A 132 -66.06 61.90 -24.68
C ILE A 132 -66.80 61.12 -23.59
N LYS A 133 -67.63 61.81 -22.80
CA LYS A 133 -68.45 61.17 -21.77
C LYS A 133 -69.42 60.19 -22.43
N ASP A 134 -69.24 58.91 -22.18
CA ASP A 134 -69.99 57.80 -22.79
C ASP A 134 -70.89 57.05 -21.80
N ASN A 135 -70.92 57.47 -20.52
CA ASN A 135 -71.71 56.82 -19.47
C ASN A 135 -72.26 57.83 -18.46
N GLY A 136 -73.25 57.40 -17.66
CA GLY A 136 -73.80 58.21 -16.57
C GLY A 136 -74.76 59.31 -17.03
N PHE A 137 -75.53 59.01 -18.08
CA PHE A 137 -76.63 59.85 -18.56
C PHE A 137 -77.98 59.36 -18.01
N THR A 138 -78.93 60.27 -17.83
CA THR A 138 -80.30 59.90 -17.40
C THR A 138 -81.08 59.20 -18.50
N GLU A 139 -80.83 59.56 -19.77
CA GLU A 139 -81.54 59.06 -20.94
C GLU A 139 -80.65 58.07 -21.72
N LYS A 140 -81.18 56.87 -21.99
CA LYS A 140 -80.43 55.80 -22.67
C LYS A 140 -80.06 56.16 -24.11
N GLU A 141 -80.92 56.90 -24.81
CA GLU A 141 -80.69 57.35 -26.19
C GLU A 141 -79.51 58.34 -26.28
N THR A 142 -79.38 59.22 -25.29
CA THR A 142 -78.23 60.13 -25.16
C THR A 142 -76.95 59.37 -24.87
N GLU A 143 -77.00 58.39 -23.96
CA GLU A 143 -75.83 57.56 -23.64
C GLU A 143 -75.35 56.77 -24.86
N ASN A 144 -76.27 56.11 -25.59
CA ASN A 144 -75.95 55.39 -26.82
C ASN A 144 -75.34 56.33 -27.87
N TYR A 145 -75.91 57.53 -28.06
CA TYR A 145 -75.35 58.50 -29.00
C TYR A 145 -73.90 58.86 -28.70
N TYR A 146 -73.56 59.10 -27.44
CA TYR A 146 -72.17 59.43 -27.06
C TYR A 146 -71.23 58.23 -27.10
N LYS A 147 -71.72 57.02 -26.83
CA LYS A 147 -70.98 55.76 -27.05
C LYS A 147 -70.62 55.61 -28.52
N ASP A 148 -71.61 55.72 -29.41
CA ASP A 148 -71.42 55.63 -30.85
C ASP A 148 -70.46 56.73 -31.35
N LEU A 149 -70.60 57.96 -30.84
CA LEU A 149 -69.74 59.09 -31.20
C LEU A 149 -68.28 58.85 -30.75
N LYS A 150 -68.08 58.34 -29.52
CA LYS A 150 -66.74 58.01 -29.02
C LYS A 150 -66.12 56.88 -29.84
N GLU A 151 -66.89 55.83 -30.12
CA GLU A 151 -66.44 54.70 -30.95
C GLU A 151 -66.03 55.14 -32.35
N GLU A 152 -66.81 56.03 -32.99
CA GLU A 152 -66.48 56.61 -34.30
C GLU A 152 -65.17 57.42 -34.24
N TRP A 153 -65.03 58.30 -33.25
CA TRP A 153 -63.82 59.10 -33.06
C TRP A 153 -62.58 58.24 -32.81
N VAL A 154 -62.68 57.26 -31.89
CA VAL A 154 -61.58 56.34 -31.61
C VAL A 154 -61.22 55.54 -32.86
N THR A 155 -62.20 55.06 -33.63
CA THR A 155 -61.97 54.30 -34.87
C THR A 155 -61.19 55.11 -35.89
N GLU A 156 -61.52 56.39 -36.09
CA GLU A 156 -60.80 57.24 -37.03
C GLU A 156 -59.41 57.63 -36.50
N PHE A 157 -59.27 57.94 -35.21
CA PHE A 157 -57.97 58.23 -34.60
C PHE A 157 -57.01 57.04 -34.60
N GLN A 158 -57.51 55.81 -34.49
CA GLN A 158 -56.69 54.59 -34.57
C GLN A 158 -56.01 54.45 -35.95
N LYS A 159 -56.56 55.05 -37.01
CA LYS A 159 -55.98 55.03 -38.36
C LYS A 159 -54.90 56.11 -38.56
N LEU A 160 -54.88 57.14 -37.72
CA LEU A 160 -53.94 58.25 -37.82
C LEU A 160 -52.56 57.87 -37.29
N LYS A 161 -51.50 58.25 -38.00
CA LYS A 161 -50.10 58.01 -37.58
C LYS A 161 -49.65 58.98 -36.49
N LEU A 162 -50.21 58.82 -35.30
CA LEU A 162 -50.03 59.74 -34.19
C LEU A 162 -48.79 59.46 -33.35
N ILE A 163 -48.38 58.20 -33.19
CA ILE A 163 -47.37 57.80 -32.21
C ILE A 163 -46.00 57.79 -32.88
N GLU A 164 -45.04 58.55 -32.34
CA GLU A 164 -43.66 58.54 -32.82
C GLU A 164 -42.78 57.57 -32.03
N ILE A 165 -42.05 56.72 -32.74
CA ILE A 165 -41.07 55.80 -32.17
C ILE A 165 -39.83 55.82 -33.06
N ASP A 166 -38.70 56.22 -32.49
CA ASP A 166 -37.39 56.26 -33.15
C ASP A 166 -37.43 56.95 -34.53
N GLY A 167 -38.19 58.06 -34.63
CA GLY A 167 -38.32 58.88 -35.85
C GLY A 167 -39.31 58.36 -36.90
N LYS A 168 -39.98 57.23 -36.64
CA LYS A 168 -41.08 56.72 -37.48
C LYS A 168 -42.42 56.89 -36.76
N ARG A 169 -43.46 57.24 -37.53
CA ARG A 169 -44.83 57.42 -37.04
C ARG A 169 -45.67 56.19 -37.32
N TYR A 170 -46.52 55.82 -36.35
CA TYR A 170 -47.35 54.62 -36.37
C TYR A 170 -48.80 54.96 -35.99
N CYS A 171 -49.74 54.16 -36.49
CA CYS A 171 -51.13 54.18 -36.06
C CYS A 171 -51.49 52.88 -35.29
N MET A 172 -52.62 52.89 -34.59
CA MET A 172 -53.07 51.77 -33.75
C MET A 172 -53.83 50.68 -34.52
N ASP A 173 -54.22 50.94 -35.77
CA ASP A 173 -54.93 49.99 -36.64
C ASP A 173 -53.98 49.17 -37.56
N GLU A 174 -52.68 49.46 -37.53
CA GLU A 174 -51.65 48.66 -38.22
C GLU A 174 -51.49 47.26 -37.61
N GLU A 175 -51.06 46.28 -38.42
CA GLU A 175 -50.81 44.90 -37.96
C GLU A 175 -49.70 44.85 -36.88
N GLU A 176 -48.62 45.61 -37.08
CA GLU A 176 -47.54 45.82 -36.11
C GLU A 176 -47.67 47.20 -35.44
N HIS A 177 -48.76 47.42 -34.69
CA HIS A 177 -48.99 48.68 -34.00
C HIS A 177 -48.18 48.82 -32.69
N PRO A 178 -47.93 50.06 -32.23
CA PRO A 178 -47.37 50.32 -30.92
C PRO A 178 -48.23 49.76 -29.78
N MET A 179 -47.58 49.31 -28.73
CA MET A 179 -48.22 48.97 -27.46
C MET A 179 -47.91 50.03 -26.40
N VAL A 180 -48.81 50.19 -25.44
CA VAL A 180 -48.65 51.07 -24.27
C VAL A 180 -48.69 50.23 -22.99
N LEU A 181 -48.41 50.80 -21.82
CA LEU A 181 -48.47 50.03 -20.58
C LEU A 181 -49.92 49.79 -20.14
N GLU A 182 -50.21 48.59 -19.63
CA GLU A 182 -51.50 48.29 -19.00
C GLU A 182 -51.81 49.27 -17.84
N SER A 183 -53.10 49.51 -17.57
CA SER A 183 -53.53 50.56 -16.64
C SER A 183 -52.99 50.40 -15.22
N SER A 184 -52.87 49.17 -14.71
CA SER A 184 -52.31 48.90 -13.38
C SER A 184 -50.81 49.24 -13.29
N LEU A 185 -50.04 48.87 -14.33
CA LEU A 185 -48.61 49.16 -14.42
C LEU A 185 -48.35 50.65 -14.64
N GLU A 186 -49.15 51.28 -15.51
CA GLU A 186 -49.14 52.73 -15.72
C GLU A 186 -49.38 53.46 -14.40
N GLN A 187 -50.46 53.12 -13.68
CA GLN A 187 -50.81 53.75 -12.42
C GLN A 187 -49.69 53.59 -11.39
N PHE A 188 -49.14 52.38 -11.22
CA PHE A 188 -48.00 52.13 -10.35
C PHE A 188 -46.81 53.04 -10.71
N LEU A 189 -46.44 53.13 -11.99
CA LEU A 189 -45.29 53.96 -12.40
C LEU A 189 -45.56 55.46 -12.29
N SER A 190 -46.80 55.91 -12.46
CA SER A 190 -47.22 57.31 -12.29
C SER A 190 -47.20 57.74 -10.81
N GLU A 191 -47.55 56.84 -9.89
CA GLU A 191 -47.64 57.13 -8.45
C GLU A 191 -46.30 56.97 -7.71
N ASN A 192 -45.33 56.30 -8.32
CA ASN A 192 -44.04 55.98 -7.71
C ASN A 192 -42.87 56.79 -8.32
N GLU A 193 -41.66 56.54 -7.82
CA GLU A 193 -40.45 57.26 -8.21
C GLU A 193 -40.15 57.12 -9.72
N THR A 194 -39.69 58.21 -10.34
CA THR A 194 -39.25 58.24 -11.76
C THR A 194 -38.17 57.19 -12.07
N GLU A 195 -37.46 56.71 -11.04
CA GLU A 195 -36.46 55.65 -11.15
C GLU A 195 -37.05 54.30 -11.61
N TYR A 196 -38.29 53.97 -11.25
CA TYR A 196 -38.93 52.73 -11.72
C TYR A 196 -39.25 52.77 -13.21
N LEU A 197 -39.69 53.91 -13.73
CA LEU A 197 -39.86 54.08 -15.18
C LEU A 197 -38.51 53.94 -15.90
N ASN A 198 -37.45 54.54 -15.37
CA ASN A 198 -36.09 54.40 -15.91
C ASN A 198 -35.61 52.95 -15.90
N THR A 199 -36.02 52.17 -14.90
CA THR A 199 -35.66 50.75 -14.75
C THR A 199 -36.42 49.88 -15.74
N ILE A 200 -37.75 50.05 -15.85
CA ILE A 200 -38.60 49.15 -16.64
C ILE A 200 -38.59 49.48 -18.14
N TYR A 201 -38.43 50.76 -18.51
CA TYR A 201 -38.53 51.21 -19.90
C TYR A 201 -37.55 50.51 -20.86
N PRO A 202 -36.25 50.35 -20.53
CA PRO A 202 -35.31 49.61 -21.39
C PRO A 202 -35.69 48.14 -21.61
N TYR A 203 -36.39 47.52 -20.66
CA TYR A 203 -36.93 46.17 -20.84
C TYR A 203 -38.16 46.20 -21.74
N ALA A 204 -39.14 47.06 -21.45
CA ALA A 204 -40.35 47.23 -22.24
C ALA A 204 -40.03 47.49 -23.73
N LYS A 205 -39.07 48.38 -24.01
CA LYS A 205 -38.64 48.75 -25.38
C LYS A 205 -38.05 47.57 -26.14
N ARG A 206 -37.42 46.62 -25.44
CA ARG A 206 -36.88 45.39 -26.05
C ARG A 206 -37.93 44.29 -26.18
N THR A 207 -38.99 44.34 -25.38
CA THR A 207 -40.11 43.38 -25.46
C THR A 207 -41.02 43.69 -26.65
N LYS A 208 -41.38 44.97 -26.85
CA LYS A 208 -42.36 45.42 -27.86
C LYS A 208 -42.04 46.80 -28.41
N LEU A 209 -42.68 47.13 -29.52
CA LEU A 209 -42.72 48.47 -30.07
C LEU A 209 -43.56 49.38 -29.15
N ILE A 210 -42.91 50.32 -28.46
CA ILE A 210 -43.56 51.21 -27.48
C ILE A 210 -43.13 52.68 -27.71
N PRO A 211 -43.94 53.67 -27.27
CA PRO A 211 -43.59 55.08 -27.32
C PRO A 211 -42.27 55.43 -26.63
N CYS A 212 -41.77 56.66 -26.86
CA CYS A 212 -40.61 57.17 -26.12
C CYS A 212 -40.92 57.25 -24.62
N LYS A 213 -39.88 57.17 -23.78
CA LYS A 213 -40.02 57.13 -22.32
C LYS A 213 -40.80 58.32 -21.75
N ASP A 214 -40.62 59.49 -22.33
CA ASP A 214 -41.24 60.73 -21.83
C ASP A 214 -42.73 60.81 -22.16
N GLU A 215 -43.21 60.04 -23.15
CA GLU A 215 -44.60 60.03 -23.59
C GLU A 215 -45.37 58.76 -23.19
N ILE A 216 -44.68 57.67 -22.85
CA ILE A 216 -45.32 56.36 -22.69
C ILE A 216 -46.45 56.34 -21.65
N LEU A 217 -46.28 56.98 -20.49
CA LEU A 217 -47.32 57.03 -19.46
C LEU A 217 -48.54 57.82 -19.92
N GLN A 218 -48.33 58.91 -20.67
CA GLN A 218 -49.42 59.71 -21.21
C GLN A 218 -50.16 58.95 -22.32
N TRP A 219 -49.44 58.27 -23.21
CA TRP A 219 -50.06 57.40 -24.22
C TRP A 219 -50.84 56.26 -23.58
N SER A 220 -50.33 55.63 -22.52
CA SER A 220 -51.07 54.60 -21.78
C SER A 220 -52.42 55.12 -21.26
N LYS A 221 -52.46 56.33 -20.68
CA LYS A 221 -53.71 56.96 -20.23
C LYS A 221 -54.67 57.23 -21.38
N ILE A 222 -54.18 57.80 -22.48
CA ILE A 222 -55.00 58.13 -23.66
C ILE A 222 -55.62 56.86 -24.26
N ILE A 223 -54.81 55.83 -24.52
CA ILE A 223 -55.28 54.58 -25.14
C ILE A 223 -56.21 53.81 -24.18
N SER A 224 -55.97 53.88 -22.86
CA SER A 224 -56.90 53.32 -21.86
C SER A 224 -58.27 53.99 -21.87
N VAL A 225 -58.37 55.27 -22.24
CA VAL A 225 -59.65 55.97 -22.41
C VAL A 225 -60.33 55.59 -23.72
N TRP A 226 -59.54 55.36 -24.78
CA TRP A 226 -60.05 54.96 -26.09
C TRP A 226 -60.80 53.63 -26.03
N ASP A 227 -60.16 52.59 -25.53
CA ASP A 227 -60.75 51.25 -25.37
C ASP A 227 -59.88 50.39 -24.44
N CYS A 228 -60.26 50.32 -23.16
CA CYS A 228 -59.51 49.56 -22.15
C CYS A 228 -59.66 48.04 -22.29
N GLU A 229 -60.63 47.53 -23.07
CA GLU A 229 -60.87 46.09 -23.22
C GLU A 229 -60.00 45.47 -24.32
N LYS A 230 -59.35 46.29 -25.15
CA LYS A 230 -58.53 45.83 -26.28
C LYS A 230 -57.14 45.39 -25.82
N GLU A 231 -57.04 44.21 -25.20
CA GLU A 231 -55.81 43.65 -24.61
C GLU A 231 -54.56 43.75 -25.52
N LYS A 232 -54.71 43.60 -26.84
CA LYS A 232 -53.59 43.70 -27.80
C LYS A 232 -52.86 45.05 -27.79
N ASN A 233 -53.49 46.11 -27.27
CA ASN A 233 -52.90 47.45 -27.16
C ASN A 233 -51.95 47.58 -25.95
N PHE A 234 -52.05 46.68 -24.98
CA PHE A 234 -51.42 46.83 -23.67
C PHE A 234 -50.31 45.82 -23.45
N LEU A 235 -49.13 46.34 -23.12
CA LEU A 235 -47.98 45.59 -22.65
C LEU A 235 -48.13 45.37 -21.15
N THR A 236 -48.23 44.10 -20.76
CA THR A 236 -48.40 43.72 -19.35
C THR A 236 -47.06 43.65 -18.63
N LEU A 237 -47.07 43.76 -17.30
CA LEU A 237 -45.87 43.51 -16.49
C LEU A 237 -45.34 42.07 -16.72
N GLU A 238 -46.23 41.09 -16.89
CA GLU A 238 -45.84 39.70 -17.15
C GLU A 238 -45.06 39.55 -18.47
N ASP A 239 -45.42 40.29 -19.52
CA ASP A 239 -44.70 40.24 -20.80
C ASP A 239 -43.26 40.74 -20.67
N ILE A 240 -43.06 41.78 -19.87
CA ILE A 240 -41.74 42.32 -19.54
C ILE A 240 -40.96 41.30 -18.70
N VAL A 241 -41.59 40.69 -17.69
CA VAL A 241 -40.98 39.65 -16.86
C VAL A 241 -40.57 38.42 -17.69
N LYS A 242 -41.40 37.98 -18.65
CA LYS A 242 -41.06 36.90 -19.61
C LYS A 242 -39.81 37.24 -20.42
N PHE A 243 -39.64 38.49 -20.80
CA PHE A 243 -38.43 38.96 -21.49
C PHE A 243 -37.21 38.93 -20.55
N VAL A 244 -37.34 39.47 -19.33
CA VAL A 244 -36.27 39.45 -18.30
C VAL A 244 -35.80 38.02 -18.04
N SER A 245 -36.73 37.07 -17.92
CA SER A 245 -36.41 35.66 -17.66
C SER A 245 -35.60 35.00 -18.80
N LYS A 246 -35.70 35.51 -20.03
CA LYS A 246 -34.97 34.99 -21.19
C LYS A 246 -33.64 35.69 -21.43
N GLU A 247 -33.63 37.01 -21.29
CA GLU A 247 -32.51 37.85 -21.75
C GLU A 247 -31.70 38.48 -20.60
N LYS A 248 -32.15 38.37 -19.34
CA LYS A 248 -31.60 38.98 -18.11
C LYS A 248 -31.61 40.53 -18.09
N GLY A 249 -31.17 41.14 -19.18
CA GLY A 249 -31.02 42.57 -19.38
C GLY A 249 -30.01 43.23 -18.42
N GLU A 250 -29.92 44.54 -18.53
CA GLU A 250 -29.06 45.38 -17.68
C GLU A 250 -29.86 45.90 -16.49
N ASN A 251 -29.21 46.10 -15.33
CA ASN A 251 -29.86 46.56 -14.09
C ASN A 251 -30.93 45.60 -13.53
N LEU A 252 -30.70 44.28 -13.68
CA LEU A 252 -31.60 43.24 -13.17
C LEU A 252 -31.99 43.46 -11.70
N LEU A 253 -31.03 43.79 -10.83
CA LEU A 253 -31.31 44.03 -9.41
C LEU A 253 -32.41 45.07 -9.17
N ASN A 254 -32.37 46.19 -9.91
CA ASN A 254 -33.39 47.23 -9.82
C ASN A 254 -34.73 46.75 -10.38
N MET A 255 -34.72 45.97 -11.45
CA MET A 255 -35.93 45.36 -12.00
C MET A 255 -36.59 44.42 -10.99
N LEU A 256 -35.81 43.58 -10.29
CA LEU A 256 -36.35 42.68 -9.27
C LEU A 256 -36.86 43.45 -8.03
N LYS A 257 -36.19 44.53 -7.61
CA LYS A 257 -36.68 45.43 -6.55
C LYS A 257 -38.01 46.08 -6.94
N LEU A 258 -38.15 46.49 -8.21
CA LEU A 258 -39.41 47.02 -8.74
C LEU A 258 -40.53 45.98 -8.64
N LEU A 259 -40.26 44.71 -9.00
CA LEU A 259 -41.27 43.65 -8.86
C LEU A 259 -41.73 43.46 -7.40
N VAL A 260 -40.83 43.60 -6.43
CA VAL A 260 -41.18 43.57 -5.01
C VAL A 260 -42.01 44.79 -4.62
N ALA A 261 -41.64 45.99 -5.07
CA ALA A 261 -42.38 47.22 -4.81
C ALA A 261 -43.78 47.24 -5.45
N ALA A 262 -43.93 46.58 -6.60
CA ALA A 262 -45.21 46.41 -7.31
C ALA A 262 -46.07 45.26 -6.75
N ASP A 263 -45.69 44.65 -5.61
CA ASP A 263 -46.34 43.47 -5.02
C ASP A 263 -46.49 42.29 -5.99
N ALA A 264 -45.54 42.16 -6.92
CA ALA A 264 -45.55 41.18 -8.01
C ALA A 264 -44.65 39.96 -7.73
N THR A 265 -44.53 39.57 -6.45
CA THR A 265 -43.59 38.55 -5.99
C THR A 265 -43.91 37.13 -6.49
N GLN A 266 -45.14 36.87 -6.92
CA GLN A 266 -45.54 35.61 -7.56
C GLN A 266 -44.71 35.27 -8.81
N PHE A 267 -44.11 36.27 -9.46
CA PHE A 267 -43.28 36.03 -10.63
C PHE A 267 -41.97 35.31 -10.31
N PHE A 268 -41.45 35.42 -9.08
CA PHE A 268 -40.24 34.69 -8.67
C PHE A 268 -40.46 33.17 -8.61
N GLU A 269 -41.70 32.71 -8.44
CA GLU A 269 -42.07 31.29 -8.46
C GLU A 269 -42.38 30.81 -9.89
N LYS A 270 -42.97 31.70 -10.71
CA LYS A 270 -43.39 31.38 -12.08
C LYS A 270 -42.24 31.41 -13.09
N TYR A 271 -41.29 32.32 -12.95
CA TYR A 271 -40.22 32.60 -13.91
C TYR A 271 -38.82 32.49 -13.30
N GLU A 272 -37.84 32.13 -14.14
CA GLU A 272 -36.43 32.15 -13.77
C GLU A 272 -35.93 33.59 -13.80
N LEU A 273 -35.75 34.22 -12.64
CA LEU A 273 -35.47 35.66 -12.52
C LEU A 273 -34.29 35.98 -11.60
N ILE A 274 -34.01 35.12 -10.62
CA ILE A 274 -33.00 35.39 -9.60
C ILE A 274 -31.73 34.64 -10.02
N PRO A 275 -30.59 35.33 -10.14
CA PRO A 275 -29.34 34.66 -10.50
C PRO A 275 -28.83 33.78 -9.35
N ASN A 276 -28.34 32.59 -9.69
CA ASN A 276 -27.41 31.86 -8.83
C ASN A 276 -26.00 32.49 -8.90
N ARG A 277 -25.05 31.98 -8.11
CA ARG A 277 -23.65 32.46 -8.10
C ARG A 277 -22.90 32.30 -9.44
N GLU A 278 -23.42 31.52 -10.38
CA GLU A 278 -22.91 31.40 -11.76
C GLU A 278 -23.55 32.41 -12.72
N GLY A 279 -24.47 33.22 -12.22
CA GLY A 279 -25.21 34.22 -13.00
C GLY A 279 -26.39 33.66 -13.79
N GLU A 280 -26.68 32.36 -13.68
CA GLU A 280 -27.83 31.71 -14.31
C GLU A 280 -29.11 32.08 -13.57
N LEU A 281 -30.14 32.51 -14.31
CA LEU A 281 -31.44 32.81 -13.71
C LEU A 281 -32.13 31.51 -13.28
N LYS A 282 -32.71 31.53 -12.08
CA LYS A 282 -33.46 30.43 -11.47
C LYS A 282 -34.76 30.95 -10.88
N LYS A 283 -35.69 30.03 -10.67
CA LYS A 283 -36.89 30.29 -9.87
C LYS A 283 -36.50 30.35 -8.39
N ARG A 284 -37.34 31.01 -7.60
CA ARG A 284 -37.21 31.09 -6.14
C ARG A 284 -37.03 29.72 -5.49
N ASP A 285 -37.86 28.75 -5.87
CA ASP A 285 -37.90 27.43 -5.23
C ASP A 285 -36.68 26.56 -5.53
N ASP A 286 -35.93 26.90 -6.58
CA ASP A 286 -34.69 26.22 -6.97
C ASP A 286 -33.46 26.80 -6.24
N LEU A 287 -33.61 27.95 -5.58
CA LEU A 287 -32.54 28.65 -4.90
C LEU A 287 -32.61 28.52 -3.40
N ARG A 288 -31.46 28.69 -2.75
CA ARG A 288 -31.29 28.68 -1.32
C ARG A 288 -30.40 29.82 -0.86
N ASP A 289 -30.65 30.29 0.35
CA ASP A 289 -29.82 31.27 1.03
C ASP A 289 -28.59 30.57 1.63
N ALA A 290 -27.46 30.65 0.93
CA ALA A 290 -26.20 30.01 1.30
C ALA A 290 -25.14 31.02 1.78
N ARG A 291 -25.55 32.11 2.44
CA ARG A 291 -24.65 33.16 2.97
C ARG A 291 -23.48 32.63 3.80
N VAL A 292 -23.71 31.54 4.53
CA VAL A 292 -22.71 30.87 5.39
C VAL A 292 -21.62 30.11 4.62
N ILE A 293 -21.73 30.04 3.29
CA ILE A 293 -20.77 29.39 2.39
C ILE A 293 -19.90 30.45 1.70
N PRO A 294 -18.66 30.71 2.19
CA PRO A 294 -17.77 31.70 1.60
C PRO A 294 -17.27 31.29 0.21
N ALA A 295 -16.70 32.24 -0.54
CA ALA A 295 -16.25 32.04 -1.92
C ALA A 295 -15.20 30.93 -2.06
N GLU A 296 -14.22 30.83 -1.14
CA GLU A 296 -13.24 29.75 -1.17
C GLU A 296 -13.90 28.38 -0.98
N LEU A 297 -14.83 28.24 -0.03
CA LEU A 297 -15.55 26.98 0.20
C LEU A 297 -16.42 26.62 -1.01
N TYR A 298 -17.10 27.61 -1.59
CA TYR A 298 -17.90 27.43 -2.80
C TYR A 298 -17.07 26.86 -3.94
N ASN A 299 -15.87 27.40 -4.20
CA ASN A 299 -15.00 26.91 -5.26
C ASN A 299 -14.52 25.47 -5.03
N LEU A 300 -14.20 25.11 -3.78
CA LEU A 300 -13.81 23.74 -3.43
C LEU A 300 -14.97 22.77 -3.64
N VAL A 301 -16.19 23.13 -3.21
CA VAL A 301 -17.39 22.30 -3.37
C VAL A 301 -17.75 22.14 -4.84
N LYS A 302 -17.72 23.24 -5.62
CA LYS A 302 -18.00 23.24 -7.06
C LYS A 302 -17.08 22.29 -7.82
N ALA A 303 -15.81 22.19 -7.40
CA ALA A 303 -14.85 21.26 -8.00
C ALA A 303 -15.15 19.79 -7.69
N VAL A 304 -15.81 19.50 -6.56
CA VAL A 304 -16.30 18.16 -6.21
C VAL A 304 -17.57 17.83 -6.98
N ASP A 305 -18.57 18.72 -6.88
CA ASP A 305 -19.83 18.60 -7.60
C ASP A 305 -20.51 19.98 -7.77
N SER A 306 -20.71 20.39 -9.02
CA SER A 306 -21.31 21.68 -9.35
C SER A 306 -22.82 21.75 -9.05
N THR A 307 -23.51 20.60 -8.94
CA THR A 307 -24.97 20.55 -8.75
C THR A 307 -25.41 21.03 -7.36
N ILE A 308 -24.52 21.00 -6.36
CA ILE A 308 -24.76 21.66 -5.07
C ILE A 308 -24.81 23.18 -5.27
N CYS A 309 -23.83 23.70 -6.01
CA CYS A 309 -23.57 25.13 -6.14
C CYS A 309 -24.63 25.87 -6.96
N ILE A 310 -25.24 25.22 -7.96
CA ILE A 310 -26.29 25.85 -8.79
C ILE A 310 -27.54 26.26 -8.01
N LYS A 311 -27.72 25.71 -6.80
CA LYS A 311 -28.83 26.02 -5.88
C LYS A 311 -28.56 27.29 -5.04
N MET A 312 -27.33 27.82 -5.04
CA MET A 312 -26.95 28.94 -4.18
C MET A 312 -27.23 30.27 -4.88
N VAL A 313 -28.03 31.13 -4.24
CA VAL A 313 -28.29 32.48 -4.75
C VAL A 313 -27.01 33.31 -4.82
N ASP A 314 -26.94 34.18 -5.83
CA ASP A 314 -25.94 35.24 -5.87
C ASP A 314 -26.07 36.16 -4.65
N MET A 315 -24.94 36.53 -4.03
CA MET A 315 -24.93 37.32 -2.80
C MET A 315 -25.53 38.71 -2.98
N GLU A 316 -25.48 39.31 -4.18
CA GLU A 316 -26.10 40.61 -4.46
C GLU A 316 -27.64 40.53 -4.45
N TYR A 317 -28.20 39.34 -4.68
CA TYR A 317 -29.64 39.12 -4.88
C TYR A 317 -30.32 38.41 -3.69
N GLN A 318 -29.54 38.02 -2.67
CA GLN A 318 -30.00 37.24 -1.52
C GLN A 318 -31.15 37.89 -0.72
N ASP A 319 -31.20 39.23 -0.71
CA ASP A 319 -32.13 40.02 0.10
C ASP A 319 -33.36 40.51 -0.70
N ILE A 320 -33.46 40.13 -1.99
CA ILE A 320 -34.60 40.49 -2.84
C ILE A 320 -35.88 39.80 -2.37
N ILE A 321 -35.79 38.52 -2.01
CA ILE A 321 -36.91 37.74 -1.54
C ILE A 321 -36.45 36.71 -0.53
N LYS A 322 -37.32 36.36 0.44
CA LYS A 322 -37.01 35.32 1.42
C LYS A 322 -36.81 33.97 0.73
N LEU A 323 -35.61 33.40 0.86
CA LEU A 323 -35.25 32.07 0.37
C LEU A 323 -35.18 31.05 1.51
N THR A 324 -35.23 29.77 1.16
CA THR A 324 -35.00 28.68 2.12
C THR A 324 -33.52 28.66 2.55
N PRO A 325 -33.22 28.64 3.85
CA PRO A 325 -31.83 28.60 4.32
C PRO A 325 -31.05 27.37 3.85
N TYR A 326 -29.76 27.55 3.57
CA TYR A 326 -28.79 26.49 3.27
C TYR A 326 -27.59 26.61 4.20
N THR A 327 -27.53 25.73 5.18
CA THR A 327 -26.52 25.75 6.23
C THR A 327 -25.33 24.85 5.89
N ARG A 328 -24.24 24.95 6.66
CA ARG A 328 -23.10 24.01 6.55
C ARG A 328 -23.46 22.56 6.89
N GLN A 329 -24.54 22.33 7.64
CA GLN A 329 -25.13 21.01 7.84
C GLN A 329 -25.63 20.42 6.52
N ASN A 330 -26.42 21.19 5.77
CA ASN A 330 -26.97 20.75 4.49
C ASN A 330 -25.85 20.42 3.50
N LEU A 331 -24.82 21.27 3.45
CA LEU A 331 -23.63 21.00 2.63
C LEU A 331 -22.96 19.67 3.02
N ARG A 332 -22.79 19.39 4.31
CA ARG A 332 -22.19 18.13 4.77
C ARG A 332 -23.00 16.92 4.32
N GLU A 333 -24.31 16.98 4.47
CA GLU A 333 -25.20 15.88 4.10
C GLU A 333 -25.08 15.56 2.61
N GLU A 334 -25.17 16.57 1.74
CA GLU A 334 -25.02 16.37 0.29
C GLU A 334 -23.61 15.88 -0.09
N LEU A 335 -22.55 16.41 0.53
CA LEU A 335 -21.18 15.93 0.31
C LEU A 335 -21.00 14.47 0.74
N ASN A 336 -21.59 14.06 1.86
CA ASN A 336 -21.54 12.67 2.32
C ASN A 336 -22.26 11.74 1.35
N ASP A 337 -23.39 12.18 0.79
CA ASP A 337 -24.16 11.41 -0.19
C ASP A 337 -23.35 11.23 -1.48
N ILE A 338 -22.76 12.31 -2.03
CA ILE A 338 -21.89 12.26 -3.21
C ILE A 338 -20.71 11.31 -3.00
N VAL A 339 -20.04 11.45 -1.85
CA VAL A 339 -18.92 10.56 -1.50
C VAL A 339 -19.40 9.12 -1.35
N GLY A 340 -20.51 8.88 -0.66
CA GLY A 340 -21.09 7.55 -0.46
C GLY A 340 -21.49 6.87 -1.76
N GLU A 341 -22.08 7.61 -2.71
CA GLU A 341 -22.35 7.13 -4.07
C GLU A 341 -21.05 6.77 -4.79
N LYS A 342 -20.02 7.61 -4.67
CA LYS A 342 -18.71 7.30 -5.24
C LYS A 342 -18.13 6.01 -4.67
N GLU A 343 -18.16 5.83 -3.36
CA GLU A 343 -17.72 4.61 -2.68
C GLU A 343 -18.45 3.36 -3.20
N ASN A 344 -19.78 3.46 -3.40
CA ASN A 344 -20.63 2.41 -3.96
C ASN A 344 -20.20 2.00 -5.38
N THR A 345 -19.77 2.96 -6.21
CA THR A 345 -19.23 2.66 -7.55
C THR A 345 -17.79 2.12 -7.53
N CYS A 346 -17.08 2.30 -6.41
CA CYS A 346 -15.65 2.02 -6.27
C CYS A 346 -15.38 0.77 -5.43
N TRP A 347 -14.96 0.87 -4.16
CA TRP A 347 -14.55 -0.28 -3.36
C TRP A 347 -15.70 -1.05 -2.71
N LYS A 348 -16.88 -0.44 -2.57
CA LYS A 348 -18.09 -1.16 -2.14
C LYS A 348 -18.74 -1.96 -3.28
N ASN A 349 -18.29 -1.77 -4.53
CA ASN A 349 -18.72 -2.58 -5.66
C ASN A 349 -18.10 -3.99 -5.55
N SER A 350 -18.95 -5.01 -5.36
CA SER A 350 -18.54 -6.40 -5.15
C SER A 350 -17.91 -7.08 -6.37
N VAL A 351 -18.08 -6.53 -7.58
CA VAL A 351 -17.59 -7.15 -8.82
C VAL A 351 -16.12 -6.80 -9.06
N THR A 352 -15.77 -5.52 -8.92
CA THR A 352 -14.43 -5.00 -9.21
C THR A 352 -14.07 -3.88 -8.23
N PRO A 353 -13.62 -4.22 -7.01
CA PRO A 353 -13.22 -3.22 -6.01
C PRO A 353 -12.02 -2.42 -6.48
N GLN A 354 -12.17 -1.09 -6.55
CA GLN A 354 -11.12 -0.18 -6.98
C GLN A 354 -11.20 1.17 -6.24
N PRO A 355 -10.05 1.83 -6.02
CA PRO A 355 -10.03 3.19 -5.48
C PRO A 355 -10.62 4.16 -6.52
N TYR A 356 -11.19 5.27 -6.06
CA TYR A 356 -11.42 6.40 -6.96
C TYR A 356 -10.11 7.13 -7.26
N GLY A 357 -10.09 7.81 -8.41
CA GLY A 357 -8.96 8.59 -8.87
C GLY A 357 -9.39 9.72 -9.79
N GLY A 358 -8.42 10.36 -10.44
CA GLY A 358 -8.68 11.43 -11.42
C GLY A 358 -9.12 12.73 -10.77
N ASP A 359 -9.98 13.49 -11.45
CA ASP A 359 -10.33 14.84 -11.00
C ASP A 359 -11.17 14.84 -9.72
N PHE A 360 -12.03 13.83 -9.52
CA PHE A 360 -12.76 13.67 -8.27
C PHE A 360 -11.81 13.54 -7.07
N GLU A 361 -10.78 12.68 -7.16
CA GLU A 361 -9.81 12.51 -6.08
C GLU A 361 -9.07 13.82 -5.77
N LYS A 362 -8.64 14.56 -6.81
CA LYS A 362 -7.98 15.87 -6.62
C LYS A 362 -8.90 16.87 -5.92
N SER A 363 -10.18 16.92 -6.30
CA SER A 363 -11.17 17.81 -5.67
C SER A 363 -11.41 17.44 -4.21
N ILE A 364 -11.50 16.14 -3.88
CA ILE A 364 -11.62 15.66 -2.49
C ILE A 364 -10.36 15.99 -1.67
N ILE A 365 -9.17 15.80 -2.24
CA ILE A 365 -7.90 16.16 -1.59
C ILE A 365 -7.88 17.67 -1.28
N ASN A 366 -8.22 18.52 -2.24
CA ASN A 366 -8.27 19.97 -2.04
C ASN A 366 -9.33 20.36 -1.00
N LEU A 367 -10.51 19.73 -1.03
CA LEU A 367 -11.55 19.98 -0.03
C LEU A 367 -11.12 19.56 1.38
N CYS A 368 -10.43 18.42 1.53
CA CYS A 368 -9.90 17.95 2.81
C CYS A 368 -8.68 18.75 3.31
N SER A 369 -8.05 19.56 2.44
CA SER A 369 -7.02 20.54 2.82
C SER A 369 -7.61 21.82 3.40
N ALA A 370 -8.93 21.97 3.49
CA ALA A 370 -9.58 23.09 4.16
C ALA A 370 -9.66 22.87 5.68
N PHE A 371 -9.31 23.89 6.46
CA PHE A 371 -9.29 23.85 7.93
C PHE A 371 -9.90 25.12 8.54
N THR A 372 -10.60 24.93 9.65
CA THR A 372 -11.16 26.03 10.46
C THR A 372 -10.17 26.65 11.44
N THR A 373 -9.01 26.02 11.63
CA THR A 373 -7.93 26.48 12.52
C THR A 373 -6.62 26.46 11.74
N GLN A 374 -5.83 27.53 11.84
CA GLN A 374 -4.49 27.60 11.25
C GLN A 374 -3.48 26.84 12.12
N ASN A 375 -2.57 26.07 11.51
CA ASN A 375 -1.56 25.28 12.22
C ASN A 375 -2.19 24.29 13.22
N GLY A 376 -3.26 23.62 12.82
CA GLY A 376 -3.89 22.58 13.64
C GLY A 376 -3.00 21.34 13.81
N ASP A 377 -3.24 20.57 14.87
CA ASP A 377 -2.53 19.29 15.12
C ASP A 377 -3.47 18.07 15.00
N SER A 378 -4.59 18.22 14.29
CA SER A 378 -5.55 17.12 14.12
C SER A 378 -4.94 15.98 13.29
N LYS A 379 -5.55 14.79 13.35
CA LYS A 379 -5.16 13.68 12.47
C LYS A 379 -5.21 14.05 10.99
N ARG A 380 -6.18 14.88 10.59
CA ARG A 380 -6.26 15.41 9.22
C ARG A 380 -5.04 16.29 8.89
N ASN A 381 -4.63 17.18 9.81
CA ASN A 381 -3.42 18.01 9.62
C ASN A 381 -2.16 17.13 9.45
N LYS A 382 -2.06 16.00 10.16
CA LYS A 382 -0.91 15.09 10.08
C LYS A 382 -0.91 14.23 8.82
N LEU A 383 -2.08 13.76 8.39
CA LEU A 383 -2.23 12.84 7.26
C LEU A 383 -2.21 13.56 5.90
N MET A 384 -2.80 14.74 5.77
CA MET A 384 -2.89 15.45 4.48
C MET A 384 -1.52 15.71 3.81
N PRO A 385 -0.47 16.19 4.52
CA PRO A 385 0.86 16.33 3.94
C PRO A 385 1.43 15.03 3.38
N ILE A 386 1.13 13.89 4.04
CA ILE A 386 1.59 12.57 3.62
C ILE A 386 0.82 12.11 2.37
N ILE A 387 -0.51 12.31 2.35
CA ILE A 387 -1.36 12.00 1.20
C ILE A 387 -0.89 12.77 -0.04
N TYR A 388 -0.55 14.06 0.09
CA TYR A 388 0.01 14.84 -1.03
C TYR A 388 1.29 14.22 -1.59
N ARG A 389 2.19 13.73 -0.72
CA ARG A 389 3.43 13.06 -1.15
C ARG A 389 3.16 11.74 -1.85
N PHE A 390 2.24 10.91 -1.34
CA PHE A 390 1.83 9.67 -2.01
C PHE A 390 1.23 9.91 -3.40
N GLU A 391 0.51 11.02 -3.58
CA GLU A 391 -0.07 11.42 -4.87
C GLU A 391 0.88 12.21 -5.78
N GLY A 392 2.11 12.48 -5.33
CA GLY A 392 3.09 13.26 -6.09
C GLY A 392 2.70 14.72 -6.31
N ILE A 393 1.81 15.27 -5.49
CA ILE A 393 1.35 16.66 -5.56
C ILE A 393 2.37 17.55 -4.85
N LYS A 394 2.92 18.54 -5.56
CA LYS A 394 3.90 19.49 -5.00
C LYS A 394 3.20 20.69 -4.37
N GLY A 395 3.74 21.19 -3.26
CA GLY A 395 3.27 22.41 -2.59
C GLY A 395 2.00 22.17 -1.78
N TYR A 396 2.08 21.33 -0.74
CA TYR A 396 1.00 21.23 0.24
C TYR A 396 0.84 22.56 0.97
N GLU A 397 -0.37 23.11 0.96
CA GLU A 397 -0.76 24.31 1.69
C GLU A 397 -2.12 24.08 2.37
N GLU A 398 -2.23 24.48 3.64
CA GLU A 398 -3.50 24.49 4.35
C GLU A 398 -4.39 25.63 3.82
N ILE A 399 -5.63 25.32 3.48
CA ILE A 399 -6.63 26.31 3.07
C ILE A 399 -7.42 26.71 4.31
N TYR A 400 -7.33 27.96 4.72
CA TYR A 400 -8.09 28.45 5.88
C TYR A 400 -9.52 28.83 5.47
N ILE A 401 -10.51 28.17 6.08
CA ILE A 401 -11.94 28.49 5.93
C ILE A 401 -12.51 28.69 7.33
N PRO A 402 -12.86 29.92 7.75
CA PRO A 402 -13.30 30.20 9.11
C PRO A 402 -14.57 29.40 9.46
N ALA A 403 -14.69 29.04 10.74
CA ALA A 403 -15.93 28.48 11.26
C ALA A 403 -17.10 29.47 11.09
N ASP A 404 -18.31 28.95 10.95
CA ASP A 404 -19.52 29.78 10.92
C ASP A 404 -19.93 30.17 12.34
N GLU A 405 -20.53 31.35 12.52
CA GLU A 405 -20.92 31.86 13.85
C GLU A 405 -21.97 30.98 14.53
N GLU A 406 -22.83 30.29 13.76
CA GLU A 406 -23.83 29.36 14.28
C GLU A 406 -23.27 27.93 14.47
N ASP A 407 -22.02 27.69 14.07
CA ASP A 407 -21.30 26.40 14.12
C ASP A 407 -20.02 26.48 14.98
N GLN A 408 -20.12 27.16 16.13
CA GLN A 408 -19.00 27.33 17.07
C GLN A 408 -18.54 26.02 17.74
N ASN A 409 -19.38 24.99 17.75
CA ASN A 409 -19.09 23.71 18.40
C ASN A 409 -18.28 22.73 17.52
N GLY A 410 -17.77 23.17 16.37
CA GLY A 410 -16.81 22.40 15.59
C GLY A 410 -17.45 21.21 14.88
N PHE A 411 -18.52 21.46 14.12
CA PHE A 411 -19.01 20.48 13.18
C PHE A 411 -17.95 20.25 12.09
N ASP A 412 -17.30 19.09 12.11
CA ASP A 412 -16.33 18.72 11.09
C ASP A 412 -17.08 18.36 9.79
N LEU A 413 -17.39 19.40 9.01
CA LEU A 413 -17.93 19.34 7.64
C LEU A 413 -17.26 18.25 6.80
N TYR A 414 -15.99 17.96 7.07
CA TYR A 414 -15.14 17.13 6.25
C TYR A 414 -14.93 15.72 6.80
N ARG A 415 -15.47 15.35 7.99
CA ARG A 415 -15.08 14.10 8.66
C ARG A 415 -15.28 12.85 7.80
N GLN A 416 -16.48 12.69 7.24
CA GLN A 416 -16.83 11.52 6.44
C GLN A 416 -16.12 11.55 5.07
N VAL A 417 -16.02 12.73 4.46
CA VAL A 417 -15.27 12.95 3.22
C VAL A 417 -13.80 12.56 3.39
N PHE A 418 -13.18 13.00 4.49
CA PHE A 418 -11.80 12.68 4.82
C PHE A 418 -11.61 11.20 5.18
N LYS A 419 -12.57 10.60 5.89
CA LYS A 419 -12.58 9.15 6.15
C LYS A 419 -12.57 8.34 4.85
N SER A 420 -13.37 8.75 3.87
CA SER A 420 -13.38 8.16 2.53
C SER A 420 -12.03 8.30 1.84
N LEU A 421 -11.41 9.49 1.92
CA LEU A 421 -10.08 9.73 1.35
C LEU A 421 -9.01 8.82 1.97
N VAL A 422 -9.00 8.67 3.30
CA VAL A 422 -8.05 7.78 3.99
C VAL A 422 -8.24 6.32 3.57
N GLU A 423 -9.49 5.84 3.45
CA GLU A 423 -9.77 4.49 2.96
C GLU A 423 -9.31 4.30 1.51
N ASN A 424 -9.58 5.27 0.63
CA ASN A 424 -9.11 5.29 -0.74
C ASN A 424 -7.58 5.17 -0.81
N GLN A 425 -6.87 5.91 0.06
CA GLN A 425 -5.42 5.88 0.13
C GLN A 425 -4.88 4.53 0.63
N MET A 426 -5.48 3.94 1.66
CA MET A 426 -5.10 2.59 2.12
C MET A 426 -5.29 1.54 1.03
N MET A 427 -6.36 1.65 0.22
CA MET A 427 -6.58 0.77 -0.92
C MET A 427 -5.55 0.97 -2.04
N LYS A 428 -5.13 2.22 -2.31
CA LYS A 428 -4.07 2.51 -3.28
C LYS A 428 -2.73 1.95 -2.80
N ILE A 429 -2.40 2.15 -1.53
CA ILE A 429 -1.20 1.58 -0.88
C ILE A 429 -1.20 0.06 -0.99
N SER A 430 -2.34 -0.61 -0.74
CA SER A 430 -2.41 -2.08 -0.81
C SER A 430 -2.17 -2.68 -2.19
N LYS A 431 -2.11 -1.85 -3.24
CA LYS A 431 -1.79 -2.26 -4.61
C LYS A 431 -0.34 -1.95 -4.99
N LYS A 432 0.47 -1.40 -4.08
CA LYS A 432 1.86 -1.03 -4.32
C LYS A 432 2.77 -2.25 -4.18
N ASN A 433 3.93 -2.17 -4.84
CA ASN A 433 4.95 -3.22 -4.82
C ASN A 433 6.06 -2.89 -3.80
N LYS A 434 6.96 -3.84 -3.59
CA LYS A 434 8.13 -3.71 -2.70
C LYS A 434 8.95 -2.44 -2.97
N MET A 435 9.23 -2.11 -4.23
CA MET A 435 10.05 -0.96 -4.60
C MET A 435 9.43 0.36 -4.10
N TRP A 436 8.12 0.52 -4.31
CA TRP A 436 7.40 1.69 -3.81
C TRP A 436 7.43 1.73 -2.27
N THR A 437 7.25 0.58 -1.61
CA THR A 437 7.29 0.47 -0.15
C THR A 437 8.65 0.93 0.40
N GLU A 438 9.76 0.47 -0.20
CA GLU A 438 11.11 0.86 0.21
C GLU A 438 11.37 2.36 0.05
N GLU A 439 10.93 2.95 -1.07
CA GLU A 439 11.07 4.39 -1.36
C GLU A 439 10.25 5.27 -0.40
N ASN A 440 9.07 4.80 0.04
CA ASN A 440 8.10 5.59 0.80
C ASN A 440 7.97 5.15 2.27
N ILE A 441 8.89 4.33 2.77
CA ILE A 441 8.72 3.63 4.05
C ILE A 441 8.56 4.57 5.25
N LYS A 442 9.23 5.73 5.25
CA LYS A 442 9.12 6.72 6.34
C LYS A 442 7.71 7.32 6.38
N ASP A 443 7.23 7.76 5.22
CA ASP A 443 5.88 8.32 5.08
C ASP A 443 4.80 7.27 5.37
N LEU A 444 5.04 5.99 5.00
CA LEU A 444 4.13 4.89 5.31
C LEU A 444 4.04 4.62 6.80
N VAL A 445 5.16 4.64 7.53
CA VAL A 445 5.17 4.51 9.00
C VAL A 445 4.35 5.61 9.63
N ASP A 446 4.61 6.87 9.27
CA ASP A 446 3.89 8.03 9.80
C ASP A 446 2.40 7.97 9.45
N PHE A 447 2.05 7.57 8.22
CA PHE A 447 0.66 7.42 7.79
C PHE A 447 -0.10 6.41 8.63
N VAL A 448 0.48 5.21 8.84
CA VAL A 448 -0.16 4.17 9.66
C VAL A 448 -0.22 4.57 11.12
N ASP A 449 0.82 5.24 11.65
CA ASP A 449 0.86 5.73 13.02
C ASP A 449 -0.22 6.80 13.31
N TYR A 450 -0.43 7.73 12.38
CA TYR A 450 -1.48 8.73 12.53
C TYR A 450 -2.88 8.16 12.27
N ALA A 451 -3.01 7.15 11.40
CA ALA A 451 -4.29 6.52 11.11
C ALA A 451 -4.75 5.55 12.22
N ARG A 452 -3.83 4.87 12.92
CA ARG A 452 -4.20 3.90 13.97
C ARG A 452 -4.92 4.56 15.15
N GLY A 453 -5.90 3.85 15.72
CA GLY A 453 -6.53 4.20 17.01
C GLY A 453 -7.85 4.99 16.98
N ASP A 454 -8.39 5.40 15.83
CA ASP A 454 -9.67 6.15 15.73
C ASP A 454 -10.62 5.56 14.66
N ASP A 455 -11.41 6.40 13.98
CA ASP A 455 -12.38 6.09 12.92
C ASP A 455 -11.83 5.23 11.77
N TYR A 456 -10.50 5.14 11.63
CA TYR A 456 -9.78 4.42 10.57
C TYR A 456 -9.23 3.05 11.00
N LYS A 457 -9.43 2.65 12.27
CA LYS A 457 -8.87 1.40 12.81
C LYS A 457 -9.25 0.18 11.98
N THR A 458 -10.50 0.12 11.52
CA THR A 458 -11.00 -0.98 10.68
C THR A 458 -10.25 -1.05 9.36
N PHE A 459 -9.93 0.09 8.75
CA PHE A 459 -9.21 0.15 7.49
C PHE A 459 -7.78 -0.37 7.64
N CYS A 460 -7.12 -0.03 8.76
CA CYS A 460 -5.78 -0.52 9.08
C CYS A 460 -5.73 -2.06 9.16
N THR A 461 -6.82 -2.74 9.47
CA THR A 461 -6.89 -4.21 9.47
C THR A 461 -7.40 -4.81 8.16
N GLN A 462 -8.13 -4.03 7.36
CA GLN A 462 -8.78 -4.49 6.13
C GLN A 462 -7.82 -4.53 4.94
N TYR A 463 -6.90 -3.56 4.85
CA TYR A 463 -6.02 -3.38 3.70
C TYR A 463 -4.60 -3.88 3.96
N ALA A 464 -3.93 -4.33 2.90
CA ALA A 464 -2.53 -4.74 2.96
C ALA A 464 -1.61 -3.51 2.99
N ILE A 465 -1.34 -2.98 4.18
CA ILE A 465 -0.54 -1.75 4.36
C ILE A 465 0.66 -1.95 5.31
N TYR A 466 0.86 -3.18 5.80
CA TYR A 466 1.94 -3.52 6.73
C TYR A 466 3.02 -4.28 5.96
N PRO A 467 4.24 -3.75 5.86
CA PRO A 467 5.32 -4.47 5.23
C PRO A 467 5.79 -5.65 6.11
N ASP A 468 6.07 -6.78 5.46
CA ASP A 468 6.90 -7.83 6.05
C ASP A 468 8.38 -7.38 6.09
N MET A 469 9.25 -8.20 6.70
CA MET A 469 10.70 -7.90 6.76
C MET A 469 11.38 -7.91 5.37
N ASN A 470 10.70 -8.37 4.32
CA ASN A 470 11.15 -8.32 2.93
C ASN A 470 10.61 -7.09 2.16
N GLY A 471 9.73 -6.27 2.76
CA GLY A 471 9.13 -5.08 2.18
C GLY A 471 7.85 -5.32 1.36
N PHE A 472 7.28 -6.54 1.37
CA PHE A 472 5.99 -6.81 0.74
C PHE A 472 4.85 -6.44 1.69
N LEU A 473 3.80 -5.80 1.16
CA LEU A 473 2.66 -5.35 1.96
C LEU A 473 1.66 -6.48 2.19
N HIS A 474 1.24 -6.63 3.44
CA HIS A 474 0.26 -7.62 3.88
C HIS A 474 -0.79 -6.98 4.80
N LYS A 475 -1.88 -7.69 5.03
CA LYS A 475 -2.78 -7.33 6.12
C LYS A 475 -2.06 -7.63 7.44
N PRO A 476 -2.32 -6.87 8.50
CA PRO A 476 -1.62 -7.08 9.76
C PRO A 476 -1.87 -8.48 10.36
N ASP A 477 -3.05 -9.05 10.10
CA ASP A 477 -3.42 -10.40 10.56
C ASP A 477 -2.63 -11.53 9.86
N ASP A 478 -2.01 -11.27 8.69
CA ASP A 478 -1.24 -12.25 7.93
C ASP A 478 0.23 -12.36 8.42
N LEU A 479 0.65 -11.43 9.30
CA LEU A 479 2.02 -11.32 9.80
C LEU A 479 2.09 -11.61 11.30
N LYS A 480 3.30 -11.93 11.76
CA LYS A 480 3.62 -12.06 13.18
C LYS A 480 4.77 -11.16 13.59
N LYS A 481 4.82 -10.78 14.86
CA LYS A 481 5.93 -10.03 15.44
C LYS A 481 7.10 -10.97 15.72
N ASN A 482 8.29 -10.61 15.25
CA ASN A 482 9.53 -11.30 15.61
C ASN A 482 9.95 -10.90 17.03
N ILE A 483 9.96 -11.87 17.96
CA ILE A 483 10.40 -11.69 19.35
C ILE A 483 11.77 -12.37 19.52
N ASN A 484 12.82 -11.69 19.05
CA ASN A 484 14.22 -12.12 19.21
C ASN A 484 14.55 -13.51 18.61
N VAL A 485 13.93 -13.90 17.50
CA VAL A 485 14.33 -15.11 16.76
C VAL A 485 15.70 -14.87 16.13
N SER A 486 16.65 -15.77 16.38
CA SER A 486 18.02 -15.64 15.88
C SER A 486 18.11 -15.91 14.39
N THR A 487 19.08 -15.30 13.70
CA THR A 487 19.33 -15.54 12.27
C THR A 487 19.49 -17.02 11.94
N LYS A 488 20.13 -17.80 12.83
CA LYS A 488 20.29 -19.24 12.63
C LYS A 488 18.96 -20.00 12.64
N LEU A 489 17.98 -19.58 13.45
CA LEU A 489 16.63 -20.16 13.41
C LEU A 489 15.88 -19.78 12.13
N PHE A 490 16.09 -18.58 11.58
CA PHE A 490 15.55 -18.21 10.26
C PHE A 490 16.11 -19.12 9.17
N GLU A 491 17.43 -19.34 9.13
CA GLU A 491 18.08 -20.28 8.20
C GLU A 491 17.49 -21.69 8.31
N LEU A 492 17.46 -22.25 9.54
CA LEU A 492 16.90 -23.59 9.78
C LEU A 492 15.42 -23.68 9.40
N TYR A 493 14.64 -22.63 9.61
CA TYR A 493 13.24 -22.60 9.19
C TYR A 493 13.13 -22.72 7.68
N THR A 494 13.92 -21.96 6.92
CA THR A 494 13.94 -22.06 5.45
C THR A 494 14.44 -23.43 4.99
N ASP A 495 15.51 -23.96 5.58
CA ASP A 495 16.08 -25.25 5.16
C ASP A 495 15.16 -26.45 5.46
N VAL A 496 14.35 -26.38 6.52
CA VAL A 496 13.47 -27.48 6.95
C VAL A 496 12.02 -27.33 6.47
N ILE A 497 11.46 -26.12 6.57
CA ILE A 497 10.07 -25.84 6.20
C ILE A 497 9.96 -25.51 4.70
N GLY A 498 11.01 -24.94 4.09
CA GLY A 498 11.03 -24.51 2.69
C GLY A 498 10.43 -23.12 2.47
N GLU A 499 10.21 -22.35 3.53
CA GLU A 499 9.58 -21.03 3.48
C GLU A 499 10.48 -19.96 4.11
N ASP A 500 10.42 -18.73 3.59
CA ASP A 500 11.16 -17.59 4.16
C ASP A 500 10.36 -16.98 5.32
N LEU A 501 10.88 -17.13 6.54
CA LEU A 501 10.24 -16.61 7.74
C LEU A 501 10.22 -15.07 7.76
N ASN A 502 11.12 -14.38 7.05
CA ASN A 502 11.10 -12.91 6.93
C ASN A 502 9.80 -12.44 6.25
N GLY A 503 9.30 -13.20 5.27
CA GLY A 503 8.02 -12.92 4.59
C GLY A 503 6.78 -13.13 5.46
N LYS A 504 6.95 -13.67 6.68
CA LYS A 504 5.88 -13.86 7.66
C LYS A 504 6.02 -12.95 8.88
N CYS A 505 7.15 -12.26 9.01
CA CYS A 505 7.42 -11.36 10.11
C CYS A 505 7.11 -9.93 9.69
N VAL A 506 6.37 -9.18 10.51
CA VAL A 506 6.16 -7.75 10.28
C VAL A 506 7.47 -6.99 10.42
N ASP A 507 7.66 -5.97 9.59
CA ASP A 507 8.78 -5.04 9.72
C ASP A 507 8.77 -4.40 11.13
N SER A 508 9.96 -4.32 11.74
CA SER A 508 10.14 -3.81 13.10
C SER A 508 9.52 -2.42 13.35
N ARG A 509 9.45 -1.55 12.33
CA ARG A 509 8.85 -0.21 12.44
C ARG A 509 7.33 -0.22 12.63
N PHE A 510 6.68 -1.34 12.30
CA PHE A 510 5.22 -1.53 12.39
C PHE A 510 4.83 -2.48 13.52
N ALA A 511 5.81 -3.06 14.23
CA ALA A 511 5.61 -4.12 15.22
C ALA A 511 4.75 -3.71 16.43
N ASP A 512 4.50 -2.41 16.63
CA ASP A 512 3.69 -1.87 17.72
C ASP A 512 2.36 -1.23 17.23
N PHE A 513 2.08 -1.30 15.92
CA PHE A 513 0.90 -0.64 15.33
C PHE A 513 -0.35 -1.50 15.37
N PHE A 514 -0.21 -2.82 15.47
CA PHE A 514 -1.33 -3.75 15.61
C PHE A 514 -1.34 -4.40 16.99
N SER A 515 -2.41 -4.16 17.76
CA SER A 515 -2.48 -4.57 19.17
C SER A 515 -2.35 -6.08 19.39
N LYS A 516 -2.80 -6.90 18.43
CA LYS A 516 -2.70 -8.37 18.53
C LYS A 516 -1.26 -8.88 18.48
N TYR A 517 -0.30 -8.09 17.98
CA TYR A 517 1.12 -8.48 18.03
C TYR A 517 1.67 -8.67 19.45
N ASN A 518 0.94 -8.26 20.48
CA ASN A 518 1.25 -8.56 21.87
C ASN A 518 0.71 -9.92 22.35
N GLU A 519 -0.15 -10.59 21.56
CA GLU A 519 -0.67 -11.93 21.83
C GLU A 519 0.33 -12.99 21.34
N GLU A 520 0.54 -14.05 22.13
CA GLU A 520 1.50 -15.13 21.80
C GLU A 520 1.23 -15.78 20.44
N THR A 521 -0.03 -15.87 20.02
CA THR A 521 -0.45 -16.45 18.73
C THR A 521 0.06 -15.68 17.51
N TYR A 522 0.30 -14.38 17.68
CA TYR A 522 0.80 -13.43 16.68
C TYR A 522 2.29 -13.11 16.85
N GLN A 523 3.02 -13.93 17.59
CA GLN A 523 4.45 -13.80 17.80
C GLN A 523 5.18 -15.02 17.24
N PHE A 524 6.35 -14.77 16.67
CA PHE A 524 7.37 -15.78 16.49
C PHE A 524 8.40 -15.59 17.60
N THR A 525 8.45 -16.55 18.53
CA THR A 525 9.51 -16.66 19.54
C THR A 525 10.47 -17.77 19.13
N PRO A 526 11.69 -17.81 19.69
CA PRO A 526 12.63 -18.91 19.44
C PRO A 526 11.98 -20.29 19.68
N GLU A 527 11.19 -20.43 20.74
CA GLU A 527 10.51 -21.68 21.11
C GLU A 527 9.41 -22.05 20.10
N SER A 528 8.59 -21.09 19.65
CA SER A 528 7.53 -21.39 18.69
C SER A 528 8.11 -21.82 17.34
N VAL A 529 9.16 -21.13 16.87
CA VAL A 529 9.84 -21.44 15.61
C VAL A 529 10.57 -22.78 15.69
N ALA A 530 11.32 -23.03 16.77
CA ALA A 530 12.00 -24.31 16.98
C ALA A 530 11.01 -25.48 17.05
N LYS A 531 9.86 -25.28 17.70
CA LYS A 531 8.79 -26.29 17.76
C LYS A 531 8.19 -26.61 16.39
N GLU A 532 7.96 -25.60 15.54
CA GLU A 532 7.50 -25.82 14.16
C GLU A 532 8.53 -26.65 13.36
N ILE A 533 9.82 -26.30 13.45
CA ILE A 533 10.93 -27.03 12.81
C ILE A 533 10.98 -28.48 13.33
N GLN A 534 10.96 -28.67 14.66
CA GLN A 534 11.02 -29.99 15.28
C GLN A 534 9.84 -30.88 14.88
N ASN A 535 8.61 -30.33 14.84
CA ASN A 535 7.42 -31.05 14.41
C ASN A 535 7.55 -31.51 12.94
N LYS A 536 8.08 -30.65 12.06
CA LYS A 536 8.33 -31.02 10.66
C LYS A 536 9.34 -32.16 10.55
N LEU A 537 10.48 -32.06 11.24
CA LEU A 537 11.52 -33.09 11.24
C LEU A 537 11.05 -34.43 11.83
N SER A 538 10.29 -34.36 12.92
CA SER A 538 9.61 -35.51 13.55
C SER A 538 8.65 -36.20 12.59
N SER A 539 7.83 -35.44 11.85
CA SER A 539 6.89 -36.00 10.87
C SER A 539 7.59 -36.72 9.72
N SER A 540 8.80 -36.29 9.36
CA SER A 540 9.69 -36.96 8.41
C SER A 540 10.53 -38.08 9.04
N GLN A 541 10.11 -38.60 10.20
CA GLN A 541 10.80 -39.66 10.94
C GLN A 541 12.29 -39.40 11.21
N TYR A 542 12.69 -38.13 11.28
CA TYR A 542 14.07 -37.72 11.46
C TYR A 542 15.04 -38.16 10.34
N ASP A 543 14.61 -38.16 9.08
CA ASP A 543 15.43 -38.55 7.92
C ASP A 543 16.23 -37.41 7.25
N ASN A 544 16.18 -36.19 7.78
CA ASN A 544 16.84 -35.02 7.18
C ASN A 544 18.26 -34.82 7.76
N ILE A 545 19.26 -34.65 6.89
CA ILE A 545 20.68 -34.46 7.29
C ILE A 545 20.90 -33.21 8.15
N ILE A 546 20.06 -32.17 8.04
CA ILE A 546 20.10 -30.94 8.86
C ILE A 546 20.00 -31.27 10.36
N LEU A 547 19.45 -32.43 10.73
CA LEU A 547 19.43 -32.88 12.12
C LEU A 547 20.83 -33.00 12.72
N LEU A 548 21.86 -33.32 11.93
CA LEU A 548 23.23 -33.38 12.41
C LEU A 548 23.73 -31.98 12.80
N ASP A 549 23.41 -30.96 12.00
CA ASP A 549 23.75 -29.56 12.30
C ASP A 549 23.02 -29.07 13.56
N ILE A 550 21.73 -29.39 13.71
CA ILE A 550 20.96 -29.08 14.92
C ILE A 550 21.56 -29.79 16.13
N ILE A 551 21.92 -31.07 16.02
CA ILE A 551 22.55 -31.82 17.11
C ILE A 551 23.90 -31.18 17.48
N GLU A 552 24.73 -30.79 16.52
CA GLU A 552 26.00 -30.11 16.78
C GLU A 552 25.76 -28.81 17.58
N LEU A 553 24.79 -27.98 17.17
CA LEU A 553 24.40 -26.77 17.91
C LEU A 553 23.97 -27.09 19.36
N THR A 554 23.24 -28.18 19.59
CA THR A 554 22.85 -28.60 20.95
C THR A 554 24.02 -29.12 21.80
N GLU A 555 25.10 -29.59 21.20
CA GLU A 555 26.26 -30.15 21.89
C GLU A 555 27.39 -29.15 22.14
N GLN A 556 27.27 -27.93 21.59
CA GLN A 556 28.20 -26.84 21.88
C GLN A 556 28.31 -26.58 23.39
N LYS A 557 29.53 -26.23 23.83
CA LYS A 557 29.81 -25.94 25.23
C LYS A 557 29.32 -24.54 25.60
N GLY A 558 28.89 -24.38 26.86
CA GLY A 558 28.45 -23.09 27.40
C GLY A 558 26.98 -22.78 27.18
N THR A 559 26.62 -21.51 27.38
CA THR A 559 25.23 -21.04 27.42
C THR A 559 24.50 -21.15 26.09
N GLU A 560 25.21 -21.07 24.97
CA GLU A 560 24.64 -21.17 23.63
C GLU A 560 24.08 -22.58 23.38
N GLY A 561 24.90 -23.63 23.57
CA GLY A 561 24.43 -25.01 23.43
C GLY A 561 23.34 -25.39 24.45
N GLU A 562 23.34 -24.79 25.66
CA GLU A 562 22.22 -24.94 26.60
C GLU A 562 20.90 -24.36 26.06
N GLN A 563 20.94 -23.23 25.37
CA GLN A 563 19.74 -22.64 24.74
C GLN A 563 19.23 -23.53 23.61
N TRP A 564 20.10 -23.97 22.69
CA TRP A 564 19.72 -24.88 21.61
C TRP A 564 19.16 -26.21 22.12
N ARG A 565 19.69 -26.75 23.22
CA ARG A 565 19.13 -27.93 23.90
C ARG A 565 17.71 -27.72 24.42
N ARG A 566 17.40 -26.52 24.93
CA ARG A 566 16.03 -26.20 25.37
C ARG A 566 15.08 -26.09 24.19
N LEU A 567 15.52 -25.47 23.10
CA LEU A 567 14.72 -25.28 21.89
C LEU A 567 14.42 -26.60 21.16
N PHE A 568 15.42 -27.48 21.03
CA PHE A 568 15.32 -28.75 20.29
C PHE A 568 15.45 -29.97 21.21
N LYS A 569 14.72 -29.96 22.33
CA LYS A 569 14.82 -30.99 23.37
C LYS A 569 14.59 -32.41 22.84
N ASP A 570 13.57 -32.62 22.01
CA ASP A 570 13.23 -33.97 21.55
C ASP A 570 14.31 -34.53 20.60
N ILE A 571 14.89 -33.66 19.76
CA ILE A 571 16.02 -34.02 18.90
C ILE A 571 17.25 -34.34 19.75
N TYR A 572 17.55 -33.53 20.77
CA TYR A 572 18.66 -33.77 21.68
C TYR A 572 18.51 -35.08 22.46
N ASP A 573 17.31 -35.36 22.98
CA ASP A 573 17.01 -36.59 23.74
C ASP A 573 17.13 -37.84 22.86
N GLN A 574 16.93 -37.72 21.53
CA GLN A 574 17.04 -38.81 20.56
C GLN A 574 18.33 -38.80 19.73
N ARG A 575 19.29 -37.92 20.04
CA ARG A 575 20.46 -37.63 19.20
C ARG A 575 21.28 -38.86 18.81
N GLU A 576 21.45 -39.81 19.72
CA GLU A 576 22.22 -41.05 19.49
C GLU A 576 21.54 -41.96 18.46
N SER A 577 20.20 -42.08 18.55
CA SER A 577 19.38 -42.83 17.60
C SER A 577 19.37 -42.17 16.23
N ILE A 578 19.23 -40.83 16.20
CA ILE A 578 19.24 -40.04 14.96
C ILE A 578 20.60 -40.15 14.26
N ARG A 579 21.72 -40.00 14.98
CA ARG A 579 23.08 -40.19 14.43
C ARG A 579 23.28 -41.59 13.85
N TYR A 580 22.85 -42.62 14.57
CA TYR A 580 22.93 -43.99 14.06
C TYR A 580 22.07 -44.20 12.80
N LYS A 581 20.87 -43.59 12.75
CA LYS A 581 19.98 -43.67 11.58
C LYS A 581 20.57 -42.96 10.36
N LEU A 582 21.10 -41.76 10.53
CA LEU A 582 21.65 -40.91 9.46
C LEU A 582 23.08 -41.29 9.04
N GLY A 583 23.78 -42.11 9.83
CA GLY A 583 25.12 -42.61 9.50
C GLY A 583 25.13 -43.48 8.23
N THR A 584 26.28 -43.52 7.58
CA THR A 584 26.54 -44.34 6.37
C THR A 584 26.43 -45.83 6.66
N ASP A 585 26.29 -46.64 5.61
CA ASP A 585 26.26 -48.10 5.74
C ASP A 585 27.54 -48.65 6.37
N GLU A 586 28.69 -48.05 6.03
CA GLU A 586 30.00 -48.40 6.57
C GLU A 586 30.08 -48.13 8.08
N GLU A 587 29.66 -46.95 8.52
CA GLU A 587 29.64 -46.54 9.93
C GLU A 587 28.69 -47.43 10.75
N ARG A 588 27.46 -47.66 10.26
CA ARG A 588 26.49 -48.54 10.91
C ARG A 588 27.02 -49.96 11.05
N LYS A 589 27.65 -50.51 10.00
CA LYS A 589 28.29 -51.84 10.05
C LYS A 589 29.45 -51.86 11.05
N ALA A 590 30.26 -50.82 11.13
CA ALA A 590 31.36 -50.72 12.08
C ALA A 590 30.86 -50.70 13.54
N ILE A 591 29.91 -49.82 13.86
CA ILE A 591 29.28 -49.74 15.19
C ILE A 591 28.67 -51.09 15.59
N ASN A 592 27.93 -51.74 14.68
CA ASN A 592 27.34 -53.06 14.95
C ASN A 592 28.37 -54.16 15.21
N ARG A 593 29.49 -54.17 14.47
CA ARG A 593 30.60 -55.12 14.72
C ARG A 593 31.20 -54.93 16.11
N MET A 594 31.39 -53.67 16.51
CA MET A 594 31.89 -53.31 17.83
C MET A 594 30.89 -53.75 18.93
N MET A 595 29.61 -53.41 18.80
CA MET A 595 28.56 -53.75 19.76
C MET A 595 28.38 -55.28 19.94
N LYS A 596 28.60 -56.09 18.89
CA LYS A 596 28.51 -57.56 18.95
C LYS A 596 29.46 -58.20 19.97
N GLN A 597 30.57 -57.53 20.30
CA GLN A 597 31.57 -58.04 21.26
C GLN A 597 31.06 -58.03 22.70
N LYS A 598 29.98 -57.30 23.02
CA LYS A 598 29.37 -57.20 24.36
C LYS A 598 30.38 -56.84 25.48
N LYS A 599 31.33 -55.95 25.19
CA LYS A 599 32.36 -55.48 26.14
C LYS A 599 32.32 -53.94 26.24
N PRO A 600 31.47 -53.36 27.11
CA PRO A 600 31.31 -51.90 27.22
C PRO A 600 32.62 -51.15 27.50
N GLU A 601 33.46 -51.64 28.41
CA GLU A 601 34.74 -51.00 28.75
C GLU A 601 35.69 -50.89 27.55
N LEU A 602 35.68 -51.88 26.66
CA LEU A 602 36.49 -51.86 25.45
C LEU A 602 35.93 -50.86 24.44
N LEU A 603 34.61 -50.78 24.31
CA LEU A 603 33.95 -49.82 23.42
C LEU A 603 34.26 -48.38 23.83
N THR A 604 34.21 -48.07 25.12
CA THR A 604 34.59 -46.76 25.65
C THR A 604 36.04 -46.43 25.34
N LYS A 605 36.97 -47.36 25.59
CA LYS A 605 38.39 -47.14 25.25
C LYS A 605 38.63 -46.93 23.75
N MET A 606 37.88 -47.62 22.89
CA MET A 606 37.98 -47.43 21.44
C MET A 606 37.40 -46.09 20.98
N ALA A 607 36.30 -45.64 21.60
CA ALA A 607 35.74 -44.31 21.38
C ALA A 607 36.75 -43.23 21.81
N ASP A 608 37.33 -43.35 23.01
CA ASP A 608 38.36 -42.44 23.52
C ASP A 608 39.57 -42.36 22.57
N VAL A 609 39.98 -43.49 21.98
CA VAL A 609 41.06 -43.51 20.97
C VAL A 609 40.64 -42.80 19.70
N SER A 610 39.41 -43.01 19.22
CA SER A 610 38.91 -42.40 17.98
C SER A 610 38.73 -40.88 18.06
N GLU A 611 38.50 -40.33 19.25
CA GLU A 611 38.37 -38.88 19.47
C GLU A 611 39.72 -38.16 19.53
N ARG A 612 40.85 -38.91 19.56
CA ARG A 612 42.17 -38.31 19.59
C ARG A 612 42.58 -37.82 18.21
N SER A 613 43.31 -36.71 18.19
CA SER A 613 43.92 -36.18 16.96
C SER A 613 44.97 -37.11 16.33
N ASP A 614 45.53 -38.07 17.10
CA ASP A 614 46.58 -39.00 16.67
C ASP A 614 46.10 -40.46 16.55
N ALA A 615 44.79 -40.70 16.48
CA ALA A 615 44.17 -42.03 16.50
C ALA A 615 44.80 -43.03 15.52
N ASP A 616 45.04 -42.62 14.26
CA ASP A 616 45.64 -43.47 13.23
C ASP A 616 47.04 -43.96 13.61
N ASN A 617 47.84 -43.11 14.24
CA ASN A 617 49.19 -43.46 14.68
C ASN A 617 49.16 -44.46 15.85
N VAL A 618 48.21 -44.30 16.77
CA VAL A 618 47.99 -45.25 17.87
C VAL A 618 47.63 -46.63 17.34
N LEU A 619 46.73 -46.71 16.35
CA LEU A 619 46.34 -47.98 15.73
C LEU A 619 47.50 -48.69 15.02
N ASN A 620 48.37 -47.94 14.34
CA ASN A 620 49.55 -48.51 13.68
C ASN A 620 50.51 -49.20 14.66
N LYS A 621 50.80 -48.57 15.80
CA LYS A 621 51.68 -49.16 16.83
C LYS A 621 51.13 -50.43 17.47
N ILE A 622 49.81 -50.52 17.61
CA ILE A 622 49.16 -51.74 18.12
C ILE A 622 49.42 -52.91 17.16
N ASN A 623 49.30 -52.69 15.86
CA ASN A 623 49.56 -53.72 14.85
C ASN A 623 51.03 -54.19 14.89
N GLU A 624 51.99 -53.27 14.98
CA GLU A 624 53.42 -53.61 15.09
C GLU A 624 53.74 -54.48 16.31
N ALA A 625 53.10 -54.24 17.44
CA ALA A 625 53.29 -55.02 18.67
C ALA A 625 52.72 -56.45 18.55
N ILE A 626 51.61 -56.62 17.82
CA ILE A 626 51.01 -57.94 17.59
C ILE A 626 51.97 -58.81 16.77
N ASP A 627 52.53 -58.27 15.68
CA ASP A 627 53.45 -59.01 14.80
C ASP A 627 54.72 -59.49 15.53
N ALA A 628 55.26 -58.68 16.45
CA ALA A 628 56.45 -59.04 17.22
C ALA A 628 56.21 -60.23 18.18
N TYR A 629 55.05 -60.28 18.82
CA TYR A 629 54.70 -61.35 19.75
C TYR A 629 54.54 -62.71 19.05
N GLU A 630 53.93 -62.73 17.87
CA GLU A 630 53.77 -63.96 17.09
C GLU A 630 55.12 -64.55 16.64
N HIS A 631 56.12 -63.69 16.38
CA HIS A 631 57.46 -64.12 15.99
C HIS A 631 58.23 -64.85 17.11
N GLU A 632 58.14 -64.36 18.35
CA GLU A 632 58.87 -64.94 19.49
C GLU A 632 58.38 -66.36 19.82
N GLN A 633 57.06 -66.59 19.78
CA GLN A 633 56.46 -67.91 20.01
C GLN A 633 56.98 -68.97 19.04
N TYR A 634 57.25 -68.57 17.79
CA TYR A 634 57.72 -69.48 16.76
C TYR A 634 59.16 -69.99 17.03
N ILE A 635 60.05 -69.15 17.55
CA ILE A 635 61.44 -69.52 17.84
C ILE A 635 61.51 -70.59 18.93
N LYS A 636 60.74 -70.42 20.01
CA LYS A 636 60.71 -71.36 21.14
C LYS A 636 60.31 -72.77 20.71
N MET A 637 59.31 -72.87 19.83
CA MET A 637 58.82 -74.13 19.28
C MET A 637 59.90 -74.94 18.54
N LEU A 638 60.83 -74.27 17.83
CA LEU A 638 61.93 -74.94 17.12
C LEU A 638 62.99 -75.55 18.06
N GLY A 639 63.26 -74.91 19.20
CA GLY A 639 64.23 -75.38 20.18
C GLY A 639 63.81 -76.70 20.82
N ASP A 640 62.60 -76.72 21.38
CA ASP A 640 62.02 -77.89 22.05
C ASP A 640 62.00 -79.14 21.14
N TYR A 641 61.75 -78.93 19.84
CA TYR A 641 61.68 -80.01 18.85
C TYR A 641 63.02 -80.71 18.60
N VAL A 642 64.13 -79.98 18.58
CA VAL A 642 65.47 -80.57 18.40
C VAL A 642 65.87 -81.36 19.62
N GLU A 643 65.69 -80.80 20.81
CA GLU A 643 66.07 -81.44 22.08
C GLU A 643 65.39 -82.79 22.24
N LYS A 644 64.08 -82.85 21.98
CA LYS A 644 63.30 -84.11 21.98
C LYS A 644 63.89 -85.16 21.04
N ASN A 645 64.28 -84.77 19.82
CA ASN A 645 64.83 -85.71 18.83
C ASN A 645 66.24 -86.19 19.20
N VAL A 646 67.09 -85.31 19.72
CA VAL A 646 68.42 -85.69 20.24
C VAL A 646 68.26 -86.71 21.36
N GLN A 647 67.44 -86.40 22.37
CA GLN A 647 67.21 -87.29 23.51
C GLN A 647 66.77 -88.69 23.05
N ARG A 648 65.74 -88.75 22.20
CA ARG A 648 65.22 -90.02 21.67
C ARG A 648 66.30 -90.85 20.99
N LEU A 649 67.14 -90.24 20.15
CA LEU A 649 68.19 -90.96 19.42
C LEU A 649 69.31 -91.46 20.34
N ILE A 650 69.67 -90.69 21.38
CA ILE A 650 70.64 -91.14 22.40
C ILE A 650 70.07 -92.35 23.15
N GLU A 651 68.81 -92.29 23.59
CA GLU A 651 68.12 -93.39 24.27
C GLU A 651 68.03 -94.64 23.39
N GLU A 652 67.66 -94.49 22.11
CA GLU A 652 67.61 -95.59 21.14
C GLU A 652 68.98 -96.23 20.94
N THR A 653 70.04 -95.43 20.81
CA THR A 653 71.39 -95.95 20.54
C THR A 653 72.03 -96.60 21.77
N LEU A 654 71.71 -96.13 22.98
CA LEU A 654 72.25 -96.65 24.24
C LEU A 654 71.37 -97.74 24.89
N LYS A 655 70.27 -98.14 24.24
CA LYS A 655 69.27 -99.08 24.78
C LYS A 655 69.84 -100.40 25.30
N ASP A 656 70.88 -100.92 24.64
CA ASP A 656 71.55 -102.17 25.02
C ASP A 656 72.74 -101.96 25.97
N THR A 657 72.86 -100.77 26.57
CA THR A 657 73.87 -100.41 27.56
C THR A 657 73.23 -100.12 28.92
N ASN A 658 73.97 -100.27 30.03
CA ASN A 658 73.48 -99.89 31.36
C ASN A 658 73.54 -98.36 31.62
N ILE A 659 73.31 -97.52 30.60
CA ILE A 659 73.35 -96.04 30.71
C ILE A 659 71.92 -95.51 30.66
N SER A 660 71.50 -94.73 31.65
CA SER A 660 70.21 -94.02 31.64
C SER A 660 70.37 -92.58 31.15
N VAL A 661 69.49 -92.13 30.26
CA VAL A 661 69.40 -90.73 29.80
C VAL A 661 68.25 -90.04 30.55
N LYS A 662 68.48 -88.84 31.08
CA LYS A 662 67.45 -88.00 31.70
C LYS A 662 67.51 -86.59 31.16
N ASN A 663 66.35 -85.98 30.91
CA ASN A 663 66.22 -84.55 30.64
C ASN A 663 66.12 -83.82 31.98
N GLU A 664 67.18 -83.09 32.35
CA GLU A 664 67.29 -82.41 33.63
C GLU A 664 68.03 -81.08 33.45
N GLN A 665 67.28 -79.99 33.65
CA GLN A 665 67.76 -78.62 33.51
C GLN A 665 68.62 -78.21 34.70
N GLY A 666 69.86 -77.78 34.44
CA GLY A 666 70.82 -77.41 35.49
C GLY A 666 72.16 -76.93 34.95
N GLY A 667 72.13 -76.25 33.80
CA GLY A 667 73.33 -75.94 33.01
C GLY A 667 73.65 -77.00 31.94
N GLN A 668 72.73 -77.93 31.70
CA GLN A 668 72.71 -78.88 30.59
C GLN A 668 71.24 -79.21 30.28
N ASP A 669 70.99 -79.85 29.14
CA ASP A 669 69.65 -80.36 28.78
C ASP A 669 69.50 -81.85 29.13
N LEU A 670 70.55 -82.66 28.95
CA LEU A 670 70.54 -84.10 29.20
C LEU A 670 71.65 -84.54 30.15
N ILE A 671 71.35 -85.51 31.01
CA ILE A 671 72.31 -86.20 31.89
C ILE A 671 72.28 -87.70 31.60
N LEU A 672 73.44 -88.28 31.33
CA LEU A 672 73.67 -89.70 31.14
C LEU A 672 74.33 -90.28 32.39
N SER A 673 73.73 -91.30 33.00
CA SER A 673 74.18 -91.90 34.27
C SER A 673 74.35 -93.41 34.18
N LYS A 674 75.31 -93.97 34.92
CA LYS A 674 75.57 -95.41 35.02
C LYS A 674 76.14 -95.76 36.39
N ASP A 675 75.68 -96.86 36.99
CA ASP A 675 76.13 -97.28 38.32
C ASP A 675 77.66 -97.44 38.41
N GLY A 676 78.25 -96.77 39.41
CA GLY A 676 79.69 -96.73 39.65
C GLY A 676 80.47 -95.71 38.81
N PHE A 677 79.79 -94.89 37.98
CA PHE A 677 80.40 -93.85 37.16
C PHE A 677 79.73 -92.50 37.39
N GLU A 678 80.54 -91.45 37.32
CA GLU A 678 80.07 -90.07 37.39
C GLU A 678 79.25 -89.68 36.14
N PRO A 679 78.20 -88.85 36.27
CA PRO A 679 77.32 -88.51 35.15
C PRO A 679 78.00 -87.70 34.03
N TYR A 680 77.58 -87.96 32.80
CA TYR A 680 77.95 -87.20 31.60
C TYR A 680 76.82 -86.24 31.20
N ARG A 681 77.14 -85.01 30.81
CA ARG A 681 76.17 -83.94 30.55
C ARG A 681 76.18 -83.52 29.09
N ILE A 682 75.02 -83.20 28.54
CA ILE A 682 74.86 -82.73 27.17
C ILE A 682 73.96 -81.50 27.16
N GLU A 683 74.43 -80.43 26.53
CA GLU A 683 73.68 -79.20 26.28
C GLU A 683 73.46 -79.03 24.78
N ILE A 684 72.28 -78.56 24.38
CA ILE A 684 71.81 -78.49 23.00
C ILE A 684 71.42 -77.04 22.71
N LYS A 685 72.15 -76.39 21.81
CA LYS A 685 71.86 -75.02 21.37
C LYS A 685 71.37 -74.99 19.93
N SER A 686 70.07 -74.74 19.77
CA SER A 686 69.46 -74.46 18.47
C SER A 686 69.83 -73.07 17.97
N ARG A 687 70.05 -72.96 16.65
CA ARG A 687 70.39 -71.71 15.96
C ARG A 687 69.38 -71.43 14.88
N TRP A 688 68.61 -70.35 15.02
CA TRP A 688 67.51 -69.97 14.12
C TRP A 688 67.83 -68.80 13.18
N ILE A 689 68.88 -68.00 13.46
CA ILE A 689 69.33 -66.90 12.58
C ILE A 689 70.86 -66.88 12.46
N ASN A 690 71.59 -67.10 13.56
CA ASN A 690 73.03 -66.93 13.61
C ASN A 690 73.81 -68.17 13.14
N LYS A 691 74.45 -68.06 11.97
CA LYS A 691 75.17 -69.17 11.32
C LYS A 691 76.55 -69.45 11.90
N GLU A 692 77.10 -68.57 12.74
CA GLU A 692 78.53 -68.59 13.06
C GLU A 692 78.85 -69.06 14.49
N GLN A 693 77.89 -68.97 15.41
CA GLN A 693 78.14 -69.26 16.83
C GLN A 693 76.92 -69.86 17.54
N ALA A 694 77.17 -70.72 18.52
CA ALA A 694 76.21 -71.08 19.56
C ALA A 694 76.39 -70.13 20.76
N ILE A 695 75.34 -69.91 21.52
CA ILE A 695 75.36 -69.03 22.70
C ILE A 695 75.02 -69.90 23.92
N MET A 696 75.93 -69.97 24.88
CA MET A 696 75.71 -70.61 26.18
C MET A 696 75.43 -69.55 27.24
N SER A 697 74.57 -69.84 28.19
CA SER A 697 74.42 -69.01 29.38
C SER A 697 75.62 -69.18 30.32
N ALA A 698 75.80 -68.24 31.24
CA ALA A 698 76.82 -68.32 32.28
C ALA A 698 76.81 -69.66 33.05
N LEU A 699 75.62 -70.16 33.41
CA LEU A 699 75.47 -71.43 34.13
C LEU A 699 75.94 -72.63 33.30
N GLN A 700 75.60 -72.66 32.02
CA GLN A 700 75.99 -73.77 31.13
C GLN A 700 77.50 -73.80 30.92
N PHE A 701 78.10 -72.63 30.74
CA PHE A 701 79.55 -72.53 30.62
C PHE A 701 80.26 -72.92 31.92
N GLN A 702 79.70 -72.55 33.08
CA GLN A 702 80.19 -73.00 34.39
C GLN A 702 80.17 -74.53 34.51
N THR A 703 79.03 -75.16 34.25
CA THR A 703 78.87 -76.61 34.34
C THR A 703 79.85 -77.35 33.42
N ALA A 704 80.10 -76.81 32.22
CA ALA A 704 81.09 -77.35 31.30
C ALA A 704 82.52 -77.33 31.87
N VAL A 705 82.93 -76.24 32.50
CA VAL A 705 84.28 -76.07 33.08
C VAL A 705 84.47 -76.90 34.35
N GLU A 706 83.43 -77.10 35.17
CA GLU A 706 83.46 -77.95 36.36
C GLU A 706 83.54 -79.45 36.00
N HIS A 707 83.07 -79.83 34.81
CA HIS A 707 83.05 -81.21 34.33
C HIS A 707 83.71 -81.37 32.94
N PRO A 708 84.98 -80.98 32.79
CA PRO A 708 85.59 -80.70 31.48
C PRO A 708 85.81 -81.94 30.62
N MET A 709 85.85 -83.14 31.21
CA MET A 709 85.96 -84.43 30.51
C MET A 709 84.60 -85.13 30.32
N ARG A 710 83.50 -84.53 30.78
CA ARG A 710 82.19 -85.19 30.88
C ARG A 710 81.02 -84.27 30.49
N TYR A 711 81.29 -83.30 29.62
CA TYR A 711 80.30 -82.34 29.16
C TYR A 711 80.44 -82.12 27.66
N SER A 712 79.36 -82.34 26.92
CA SER A 712 79.29 -82.02 25.49
C SER A 712 78.33 -80.88 25.21
N LEU A 713 78.75 -79.96 24.35
CA LEU A 713 77.87 -78.98 23.74
C LEU A 713 77.53 -79.42 22.32
N ILE A 714 76.25 -79.56 22.06
CA ILE A 714 75.66 -79.81 20.74
C ILE A 714 75.14 -78.48 20.20
N SER A 715 75.51 -78.14 18.97
CA SER A 715 74.92 -77.03 18.24
C SER A 715 74.05 -77.56 17.10
N ALA A 716 72.78 -77.18 17.11
CA ALA A 716 71.79 -77.58 16.11
C ALA A 716 71.43 -76.42 15.16
N GLN A 717 71.47 -76.68 13.86
CA GLN A 717 71.09 -75.72 12.83
C GLN A 717 69.59 -75.82 12.50
N MET A 718 68.80 -74.77 12.78
CA MET A 718 67.33 -74.79 12.62
C MET A 718 66.73 -73.72 11.70
N TRP A 719 67.52 -72.78 11.16
CA TRP A 719 67.02 -71.62 10.40
C TRP A 719 66.34 -71.93 9.05
N ASN A 720 66.56 -73.12 8.47
CA ASN A 720 65.90 -73.58 7.24
C ASN A 720 65.02 -74.82 7.48
N PHE A 721 64.73 -75.14 8.73
CA PHE A 721 63.96 -76.33 9.06
C PHE A 721 62.47 -76.10 8.81
N ASP A 722 61.78 -77.07 8.22
CA ASP A 722 60.38 -76.93 7.82
C ASP A 722 59.46 -76.79 9.06
N LYS A 723 58.81 -75.63 9.18
CA LYS A 723 57.85 -75.31 10.25
C LYS A 723 56.77 -76.37 10.39
N LYS A 724 56.26 -76.92 9.29
CA LYS A 724 55.19 -77.93 9.33
C LYS A 724 55.63 -79.23 9.98
N ARG A 725 56.88 -79.64 9.78
CA ARG A 725 57.43 -80.86 10.42
C ARG A 725 57.52 -80.71 11.94
N VAL A 726 57.77 -79.49 12.41
CA VAL A 726 57.80 -79.14 13.83
C VAL A 726 56.40 -79.09 14.43
N GLU A 727 55.46 -78.42 13.77
CA GLU A 727 54.05 -78.36 14.19
C GLU A 727 53.39 -79.76 14.23
N ASN A 728 53.84 -80.68 13.38
CA ASN A 728 53.36 -82.07 13.32
C ASN A 728 54.17 -83.04 14.20
N GLU A 729 55.18 -82.58 14.96
CA GLU A 729 56.06 -83.39 15.82
C GLU A 729 56.72 -84.61 15.13
N GLU A 730 57.17 -84.47 13.88
CA GLU A 730 57.80 -85.58 13.13
C GLU A 730 59.12 -86.06 13.77
N CYS A 731 59.37 -87.37 13.82
CA CYS A 731 60.63 -87.94 14.35
C CYS A 731 61.75 -87.96 13.29
N LEU A 732 62.95 -87.50 13.65
CA LEU A 732 64.12 -87.44 12.77
C LEU A 732 65.03 -88.67 12.88
N LYS A 733 65.52 -89.18 11.76
CA LYS A 733 66.50 -90.28 11.78
C LYS A 733 67.89 -89.77 12.15
N ILE A 734 68.79 -90.68 12.54
CA ILE A 734 70.16 -90.32 12.96
C ILE A 734 70.92 -89.61 11.84
N GLU A 735 70.72 -90.02 10.57
CA GLU A 735 71.38 -89.40 9.42
C GLU A 735 70.87 -87.97 9.14
N GLU A 736 69.60 -87.70 9.42
CA GLU A 736 69.02 -86.35 9.33
C GLU A 736 69.59 -85.46 10.45
N MET A 737 69.72 -86.01 11.67
CA MET A 737 70.26 -85.28 12.81
C MET A 737 71.76 -85.02 12.68
N GLU A 738 72.55 -85.94 12.13
CA GLU A 738 73.98 -85.73 11.86
C GLU A 738 74.24 -84.51 10.96
N GLN A 739 73.33 -84.18 10.03
CA GLN A 739 73.47 -83.01 9.17
C GLN A 739 73.15 -81.70 9.91
N LEU A 740 72.32 -81.78 10.96
CA LEU A 740 71.86 -80.62 11.73
C LEU A 740 72.77 -80.33 12.92
N LEU A 741 73.41 -81.35 13.48
CA LEU A 741 74.14 -81.29 14.73
C LEU A 741 75.66 -81.25 14.52
N LYS A 742 76.33 -80.43 15.32
CA LYS A 742 77.77 -80.51 15.54
C LYS A 742 78.06 -80.55 17.03
N VAL A 743 79.13 -81.24 17.43
CA VAL A 743 79.46 -81.50 18.83
C VAL A 743 80.85 -80.98 19.19
N CYS A 744 80.96 -80.41 20.39
CA CYS A 744 82.21 -80.07 21.07
C CYS A 744 82.19 -80.77 22.44
N ASP A 745 83.02 -81.80 22.59
CA ASP A 745 83.12 -82.67 23.77
C ASP A 745 84.20 -82.23 24.76
N ASP A 746 84.99 -81.23 24.39
CA ASP A 746 86.11 -80.67 25.16
C ASP A 746 85.89 -79.19 25.54
N ILE A 747 84.67 -78.67 25.41
CA ILE A 747 84.38 -77.23 25.60
C ILE A 747 84.84 -76.70 26.98
N GLY A 748 84.73 -77.52 28.03
CA GLY A 748 85.21 -77.19 29.37
C GLY A 748 86.73 -77.09 29.49
N LEU A 749 87.48 -77.77 28.62
CA LEU A 749 88.95 -77.69 28.55
C LEU A 749 89.43 -76.50 27.70
N LEU A 750 88.73 -76.20 26.60
CA LEU A 750 89.18 -75.22 25.61
C LEU A 750 89.44 -73.84 26.21
N GLU A 751 88.65 -73.41 27.19
CA GLU A 751 88.74 -72.06 27.77
C GLU A 751 88.43 -72.04 29.29
N ALA A 752 88.98 -72.98 30.06
CA ALA A 752 88.86 -72.96 31.54
C ALA A 752 89.41 -71.64 32.16
N GLU A 753 90.40 -71.03 31.51
CA GLU A 753 90.93 -69.71 31.89
C GLU A 753 89.95 -68.56 31.64
N LEU A 754 89.07 -68.67 30.63
CA LEU A 754 88.02 -67.66 30.40
C LEU A 754 87.07 -67.60 31.59
N LYS A 755 86.69 -68.74 32.17
CA LYS A 755 85.83 -68.78 33.36
C LYS A 755 86.48 -68.06 34.54
N LYS A 756 87.77 -68.33 34.81
CA LYS A 756 88.51 -67.63 35.87
C LYS A 756 88.54 -66.11 35.66
N ARG A 757 88.79 -65.65 34.43
CA ARG A 757 88.79 -64.21 34.10
C ARG A 757 87.43 -63.57 34.28
N VAL A 758 86.35 -64.28 33.90
CA VAL A 758 84.99 -63.77 34.06
C VAL A 758 84.60 -63.76 35.53
N ASP A 759 84.85 -64.83 36.29
CA ASP A 759 84.55 -64.89 37.73
C ASP A 759 85.25 -63.77 38.49
N ALA A 760 86.55 -63.55 38.22
CA ALA A 760 87.29 -62.44 38.79
C ALA A 760 86.71 -61.05 38.42
N ALA A 761 86.06 -60.91 37.26
CA ALA A 761 85.41 -59.67 36.84
C ALA A 761 84.05 -59.44 37.55
N PHE A 762 83.47 -60.49 38.15
CA PHE A 762 82.25 -60.42 38.96
C PHE A 762 82.54 -60.47 40.47
N GLU A 763 83.76 -60.82 40.91
CA GLU A 763 84.20 -60.81 42.32
C GLU A 763 84.40 -59.38 42.86
N GLY A 764 83.93 -59.13 44.08
CA GLY A 764 84.05 -57.85 44.78
C GLY A 764 82.77 -57.40 45.50
N GLY A 765 82.91 -56.56 46.53
CA GLY A 765 81.82 -55.90 47.24
C GLY A 765 81.18 -54.77 46.43
N GLU A 766 80.17 -54.08 46.98
CA GLU A 766 79.50 -52.95 46.29
C GLU A 766 80.44 -51.77 45.97
N GLU A 767 81.55 -51.66 46.69
CA GLU A 767 82.56 -50.61 46.53
C GLU A 767 83.67 -50.97 45.52
N ASP A 768 83.68 -52.20 45.00
CA ASP A 768 84.66 -52.66 44.02
C ASP A 768 84.14 -52.47 42.58
N ILE A 769 85.03 -52.16 41.64
CA ILE A 769 84.67 -52.14 40.21
C ILE A 769 84.45 -53.58 39.75
N ARG A 770 83.18 -53.95 39.56
CA ARG A 770 82.74 -55.27 39.09
C ARG A 770 81.74 -55.15 37.94
N ILE A 771 81.59 -56.21 37.14
CA ILE A 771 80.51 -56.31 36.15
C ILE A 771 79.19 -56.63 36.88
N ASN A 772 78.08 -56.02 36.45
CA ASN A 772 76.74 -56.30 36.94
C ASN A 772 75.85 -56.80 35.81
N GLY A 773 75.11 -57.89 36.03
CA GLY A 773 74.27 -58.57 35.03
C GLY A 773 74.72 -59.99 34.70
N SER A 774 74.04 -60.64 33.75
CA SER A 774 74.44 -61.94 33.20
C SER A 774 75.32 -61.75 31.97
N TYR A 775 76.15 -62.75 31.69
CA TYR A 775 76.89 -62.84 30.43
C TYR A 775 76.51 -64.12 29.70
N ASP A 776 76.69 -64.09 28.39
CA ASP A 776 76.59 -65.26 27.55
C ASP A 776 77.94 -65.55 26.90
N VAL A 777 78.24 -66.82 26.72
CA VAL A 777 79.47 -67.29 26.08
C VAL A 777 79.16 -67.67 24.64
N ARG A 778 79.81 -66.97 23.72
CA ARG A 778 79.72 -67.25 22.29
C ARG A 778 80.73 -68.32 21.93
N VAL A 779 80.23 -69.47 21.49
CA VAL A 779 81.02 -70.62 21.08
C VAL A 779 81.06 -70.68 19.55
N PRO A 780 82.19 -70.36 18.90
CA PRO A 780 82.29 -70.36 17.44
C PRO A 780 82.14 -71.75 16.83
N GLN A 781 81.46 -71.87 15.70
CA GLN A 781 81.23 -73.18 15.04
C GLN A 781 82.50 -73.97 14.72
N LYS A 782 83.64 -73.30 14.54
CA LYS A 782 84.94 -73.93 14.28
C LYS A 782 85.46 -74.85 15.40
N VAL A 783 84.93 -74.73 16.62
CA VAL A 783 85.35 -75.56 17.76
C VAL A 783 84.55 -76.86 17.89
N PHE A 784 83.40 -76.95 17.21
CA PHE A 784 82.61 -78.19 17.13
C PHE A 784 83.23 -79.10 16.07
N LYS A 785 84.12 -79.99 16.52
CA LYS A 785 84.92 -80.85 15.63
C LYS A 785 84.27 -82.21 15.39
N LEU A 786 83.36 -82.63 16.27
CA LEU A 786 82.73 -83.94 16.20
C LEU A 786 81.34 -83.86 15.56
N ASN A 787 80.93 -84.94 14.92
CA ASN A 787 79.55 -85.19 14.54
C ASN A 787 78.80 -85.94 15.65
N PHE A 788 77.48 -86.09 15.47
CA PHE A 788 76.64 -86.71 16.48
C PHE A 788 76.98 -88.19 16.71
N ALA A 789 77.20 -88.99 15.67
CA ALA A 789 77.58 -90.40 15.84
C ALA A 789 78.93 -90.59 16.53
N GLU A 790 79.90 -89.70 16.29
CA GLU A 790 81.19 -89.69 16.98
C GLU A 790 81.01 -89.50 18.48
N LEU A 791 80.17 -88.54 18.91
CA LEU A 791 79.81 -88.36 20.32
C LEU A 791 79.22 -89.65 20.92
N ILE A 792 78.26 -90.27 20.22
CA ILE A 792 77.64 -91.50 20.68
C ILE A 792 78.65 -92.64 20.83
N SER A 793 79.62 -92.73 19.93
CA SER A 793 80.68 -93.74 19.99
C SER A 793 81.68 -93.53 21.14
N LEU A 794 81.87 -92.28 21.57
CA LEU A 794 82.76 -91.89 22.66
C LEU A 794 82.15 -92.15 24.04
N ILE A 795 80.84 -91.99 24.19
CA ILE A 795 80.13 -92.16 25.47
C ILE A 795 80.44 -93.51 26.17
N PRO A 796 80.46 -94.67 25.47
CA PRO A 796 80.88 -95.94 26.06
C PRO A 796 82.40 -96.09 26.32
N GLN A 797 83.25 -95.31 25.65
CA GLN A 797 84.72 -95.44 25.62
C GLN A 797 85.47 -94.63 26.68
N PHE A 798 84.81 -93.74 27.44
CA PHE A 798 85.38 -93.06 28.61
C PHE A 798 85.72 -94.01 29.80
N ARG A 799 85.90 -95.31 29.51
CA ARG A 799 86.08 -96.46 30.42
C ARG A 799 87.54 -96.73 30.86
N SER A 800 88.55 -96.01 30.38
CA SER A 800 89.95 -96.32 30.73
C SER A 800 90.95 -95.17 30.52
N THR A 801 91.10 -94.21 31.45
CA THR A 801 92.40 -93.53 31.65
C THR A 801 92.54 -92.82 33.01
N PHE A 802 93.72 -93.02 33.61
CA PHE A 802 94.39 -92.31 34.73
C PHE A 802 94.06 -92.66 36.20
N SER A 803 94.83 -93.63 36.74
CA SER A 803 95.59 -93.43 37.97
C SER A 803 97.02 -93.99 37.80
N CYS A 804 98.02 -93.13 37.87
CA CYS A 804 99.43 -93.47 38.13
C CYS A 804 100.08 -92.20 38.71
N GLU A 805 100.35 -92.18 40.01
CA GLU A 805 101.04 -91.09 40.71
C GLU A 805 102.57 -91.15 40.49
N MET A 806 103.16 -89.99 40.20
CA MET A 806 104.60 -89.73 40.15
C MET A 806 105.23 -89.67 41.54
N ILE A 807 106.49 -90.10 41.64
CA ILE A 807 107.44 -89.69 42.67
C ILE A 807 108.26 -88.48 42.18
N LEU A 808 108.19 -87.39 42.96
CA LEU A 808 109.14 -86.31 43.31
C LEU A 808 110.62 -86.42 42.79
N CYS A 809 111.47 -85.40 42.62
CA CYS A 809 111.54 -84.00 43.06
C CYS A 809 112.71 -83.27 42.34
N VAL A 810 112.51 -81.97 42.10
CA VAL A 810 113.37 -80.76 42.07
C VAL A 810 114.91 -80.81 42.30
N GLU A 811 115.60 -79.91 41.56
CA GLU A 811 116.73 -79.01 41.92
C GLU A 811 118.06 -79.10 41.14
N THR A 812 118.38 -77.98 40.49
CA THR A 812 119.66 -77.55 39.92
C THR A 812 120.47 -76.74 40.94
N SER A 813 121.76 -77.07 41.12
CA SER A 813 122.77 -76.38 41.95
C SER A 813 123.67 -75.48 41.10
N PHE A 814 124.38 -74.41 41.51
CA PHE A 814 124.46 -73.51 42.68
C PHE A 814 125.56 -72.48 42.30
N CYS A 815 125.57 -71.26 42.87
CA CYS A 815 126.82 -70.49 43.02
C CYS A 815 126.78 -69.57 44.25
N LEU A 816 127.90 -69.58 45.01
CA LEU A 816 128.14 -69.03 46.35
C LEU A 816 128.42 -67.52 46.39
N TYR A 817 127.97 -66.80 47.45
CA TYR A 817 128.75 -66.33 48.64
C TYR A 817 128.01 -65.18 49.38
N MET A 818 127.13 -65.53 50.33
CA MET A 818 127.13 -65.17 51.77
C MET A 818 125.93 -65.84 52.43
#